data_AF-A0A968YLI4-F1
#
_entry.id   AF-A0A968YLI4-F1
#
_cell.length_a   1.000
_cell.length_b   1.000
_cell.length_c   1.000
_cell.angle_alpha   90.00
_cell.angle_beta   90.00
_cell.angle_gamma   90.00
#
_symmetry.space_group_name_H-M   'P 1'
#
loop_
_entity.id
_entity.type
_entity.pdbx_description
1 polymer ?
#
loop_
_entity_poly.entity_id
_entity_poly.type
_entity_poly.pdbx_seq_one_letter_code
_entity_poly.pdbx_strand_id
1 'polypeptide(L)'
;MGHEQMNCRLLALVIWIGTLWMLPVQSLPLSLSTARLFAQQQASQLSQEQLQKLAVSITVKIISGEKGGSGILIQKEGQLYTVLTSQHVLELGKPHLIYTPDGQNYPAELVKDVNYDNKDLVLLQFRATANYAVGSLGNSSTLKEGDEVSAAGFPFEDDSSGSRQLMTRFGRVSLLLERSLKGGYRIGYTNEIEKGMSGGPVLNREGKVIGINGIHAQPLWGDPYVYEDGSQPNDALRERMKRSSWGVPIETLAQFDPPIIPPEIPQARNTVTKTTPNSTPLVASLVDKIAKEVTVLITWESSHGSGALVAKQGNTYYVLTAGHVARRKKDLKIVTPDGQQYSVNTSTIKTWEGTDLALLQFTSNQSYQVATLADYDLENEDRIVFVSGMTASQDATTQLNRQFSAGLLYGGGIERAKDSRSFAFGYELVYTNSTDKGMSGSPVLDSLGRVLGIHTAAEGEPTLIKQKTGEEREIQLGYSLGVPIRTFLALVEQEKLGLNFKKHTTLPPRLSAPQQDAIITSALNLAPPGDNSDEFEWLNYGNKLLRSQKYEKAVDAFNKAIKVKPDLYQAWYARGRAQRLQQKYKEALESFKRATTYRATYDPAWRELGDTLFALNRYDEARQALEKVISLKPDEFMAYRGLCNVLGELGNYSKAIKACDQAIKINPQPLQYILRGETRTNMGDITEAIKDFNEALRLQPNNPFAYRRRGVARSHEENYQGALEDLNKAITLEPDNAYTYVDRGIVYAMMGNRKAFIEDFDKALRLEPDSTTIYNKRGTARSILQDDKGAIEDYTAAIRFAPESAYIYYKKLGDVRTAQKDYKTAIENYTEGIHLEPNYASAYVGRGTVQAIMGSRQGFTEDFDTALRLQPDNAWFYSERGDARFLLKDNKGAIEDYNKAISLFPQLAYLYYAFRGNARQEQKDYQGAIADYNEAIRLKPDFALAYNNRGLVRVQEEGLTEAIAPVHQSIRFNSNIPSVLYIHPESLQNTENTQKDYEKAIADFTEAIRLKPDLALAYNNRGFARLHKKDDKGAREDFKQAMRLKPDLAEAYNKEGFSHLNLKN
;
A
#
# COMPACT_ATOMS: atom_id res chain seq x y z
N MET A 1 14.27 -48.23 11.11
CA MET A 1 15.65 -48.61 11.45
C MET A 1 16.42 -47.31 11.59
N GLY A 2 16.59 -46.74 12.78
CA GLY A 2 17.48 -47.16 13.88
C GLY A 2 18.56 -46.07 13.94
N HIS A 3 19.02 -45.48 15.05
CA HIS A 3 19.04 -45.77 16.48
C HIS A 3 19.31 -44.42 17.20
N GLU A 4 18.66 -44.11 18.31
CA GLU A 4 19.23 -44.07 19.69
C GLU A 4 20.53 -43.25 19.89
N GLN A 5 20.51 -42.26 20.81
CA GLN A 5 21.03 -42.43 22.18
C GLN A 5 20.97 -41.14 23.02
N MET A 6 20.44 -41.29 24.24
CA MET A 6 20.62 -40.43 25.40
C MET A 6 22.08 -40.45 25.87
N ASN A 7 22.64 -39.31 26.34
CA ASN A 7 22.90 -39.11 27.78
C ASN A 7 23.58 -37.78 28.12
N CYS A 8 23.09 -37.23 29.24
CA CYS A 8 23.60 -36.22 30.15
C CYS A 8 25.12 -36.20 30.41
N ARG A 9 25.68 -35.02 30.69
CA ARG A 9 26.22 -34.61 32.02
C ARG A 9 26.95 -33.24 31.98
N LEU A 10 26.62 -32.38 32.97
CA LEU A 10 27.46 -31.45 33.77
C LEU A 10 28.31 -30.40 33.01
N LEU A 11 28.63 -29.18 33.46
CA LEU A 11 28.65 -28.42 34.72
C LEU A 11 28.86 -26.94 34.28
N ALA A 12 28.12 -25.96 34.79
CA ALA A 12 28.54 -24.99 35.80
C ALA A 12 29.08 -23.64 35.30
N LEU A 13 28.63 -22.63 36.04
CA LEU A 13 28.79 -21.18 35.93
C LEU A 13 30.18 -20.70 36.41
N VAL A 14 30.47 -19.39 36.18
CA VAL A 14 31.39 -18.43 36.86
C VAL A 14 32.35 -17.79 35.82
N ILE A 15 32.13 -16.55 35.33
CA ILE A 15 32.43 -15.19 35.88
C ILE A 15 33.91 -14.74 35.76
N TRP A 16 34.09 -13.67 34.95
CA TRP A 16 35.02 -12.51 35.01
C TRP A 16 36.39 -12.43 34.27
N ILE A 17 36.46 -11.39 33.42
CA ILE A 17 37.46 -10.30 33.23
C ILE A 17 38.94 -10.61 32.93
N GLY A 18 39.45 -9.99 31.84
CA GLY A 18 40.62 -9.11 31.92
C GLY A 18 41.95 -9.54 31.27
N THR A 19 42.35 -8.80 30.24
CA THR A 19 43.74 -8.45 29.81
C THR A 19 44.69 -9.53 29.25
N LEU A 20 45.17 -9.32 28.00
CA LEU A 20 46.58 -9.15 27.55
C LEU A 20 46.59 -9.13 25.99
N TRP A 21 46.86 -8.03 25.28
CA TRP A 21 48.15 -7.38 24.94
C TRP A 21 49.22 -8.29 24.28
N MET A 22 49.51 -7.93 23.01
CA MET A 22 50.83 -7.81 22.33
C MET A 22 51.03 -8.70 21.10
N LEU A 23 51.19 -8.07 19.93
CA LEU A 23 52.42 -8.12 19.12
C LEU A 23 52.44 -6.95 18.09
N PRO A 24 53.62 -6.45 17.67
CA PRO A 24 53.82 -5.14 17.04
C PRO A 24 53.97 -5.22 15.52
N VAL A 25 53.57 -4.16 14.80
CA VAL A 25 54.03 -3.91 13.42
C VAL A 25 54.43 -2.45 13.26
N GLN A 26 55.51 -2.29 12.51
CA GLN A 26 56.39 -1.13 12.36
C GLN A 26 55.72 0.14 11.83
N SER A 27 56.27 1.26 12.29
CA SER A 27 55.95 2.64 11.93
C SER A 27 56.48 3.03 10.54
N LEU A 28 55.58 3.53 9.69
CA LEU A 28 55.88 4.45 8.58
C LEU A 28 55.22 5.81 8.90
N PRO A 29 55.89 6.96 8.71
CA PRO A 29 55.37 8.25 9.13
C PRO A 29 54.41 8.79 8.06
N LEU A 30 53.11 8.66 8.29
CA LEU A 30 52.10 9.42 7.55
C LEU A 30 51.78 10.71 8.31
N SER A 31 51.77 11.80 7.55
CA SER A 31 51.71 13.19 7.97
C SER A 31 50.68 13.51 9.05
N LEU A 32 51.14 14.17 10.11
CA LEU A 32 50.36 14.71 11.24
C LEU A 32 49.43 15.91 10.91
N SER A 33 48.96 16.07 9.67
CA SER A 33 48.09 17.19 9.29
C SER A 33 46.59 16.88 9.28
N THR A 34 46.17 15.61 9.19
CA THR A 34 44.75 15.25 9.03
C THR A 34 44.02 14.98 10.36
N ALA A 35 44.72 14.52 11.41
CA ALA A 35 44.10 14.24 12.71
C ALA A 35 43.74 15.52 13.50
N ARG A 36 44.35 16.67 13.19
CA ARG A 36 43.90 17.97 13.72
C ARG A 36 42.69 18.54 12.99
N LEU A 37 42.47 18.20 11.71
CA LEU A 37 41.28 18.67 10.98
C LEU A 37 39.99 17.95 11.40
N PHE A 38 40.06 16.65 11.73
CA PHE A 38 38.87 15.90 12.17
C PHE A 38 38.52 16.08 13.65
N ALA A 39 39.48 16.44 14.51
CA ALA A 39 39.21 16.77 15.92
C ALA A 39 38.68 18.20 16.12
N GLN A 40 38.81 19.08 15.11
CA GLN A 40 38.40 20.49 15.21
C GLN A 40 36.99 20.75 14.62
N GLN A 41 36.39 19.77 13.95
CA GLN A 41 35.06 19.90 13.33
C GLN A 41 33.92 19.23 14.13
N GLN A 42 34.23 18.63 15.29
CA GLN A 42 33.27 17.97 16.18
C GLN A 42 33.01 18.74 17.49
N ALA A 43 33.39 20.03 17.54
CA ALA A 43 33.44 20.83 18.78
C ALA A 43 32.37 21.93 18.94
N SER A 44 31.27 21.94 18.18
CA SER A 44 30.29 23.05 18.26
C SER A 44 28.81 22.66 18.17
N GLN A 45 28.40 21.47 18.63
CA GLN A 45 26.97 21.14 18.75
C GLN A 45 26.49 21.39 20.19
N LEU A 46 25.46 22.21 20.34
CA LEU A 46 24.84 22.54 21.63
C LEU A 46 23.79 21.50 22.02
N SER A 47 23.71 21.19 23.32
CA SER A 47 22.61 20.39 23.89
C SER A 47 21.28 21.15 23.84
N GLN A 48 20.15 20.44 23.97
CA GLN A 48 18.83 21.08 24.03
C GLN A 48 18.73 22.13 25.16
N GLU A 49 19.32 21.85 26.32
CA GLU A 49 19.35 22.80 27.44
C GLU A 49 20.18 24.06 27.10
N GLN A 50 21.31 23.88 26.42
CA GLN A 50 22.14 25.00 25.96
C GLN A 50 21.43 25.83 24.90
N LEU A 51 20.74 25.18 23.95
CA LEU A 51 19.91 25.86 22.93
C LEU A 51 18.74 26.61 23.57
N GLN A 52 18.10 26.04 24.59
CA GLN A 52 17.03 26.72 25.32
C GLN A 52 17.56 27.96 26.07
N LYS A 53 18.70 27.85 26.77
CA LYS A 53 19.34 29.00 27.43
C LYS A 53 19.73 30.10 26.43
N LEU A 54 20.26 29.70 25.28
CA LEU A 54 20.58 30.63 24.20
C LEU A 54 19.33 31.30 23.62
N ALA A 55 18.27 30.53 23.37
CA ALA A 55 17.01 31.07 22.88
C ALA A 55 16.42 32.10 23.87
N VAL A 56 16.48 31.83 25.17
CA VAL A 56 16.08 32.76 26.23
C VAL A 56 16.88 34.07 26.19
N SER A 57 18.19 34.01 25.95
CA SER A 57 19.05 35.20 26.04
C SER A 57 18.94 36.14 24.84
N ILE A 58 18.48 35.65 23.68
CA ILE A 58 18.42 36.43 22.43
C ILE A 58 17.00 36.78 21.97
N THR A 59 15.96 36.18 22.57
CA THR A 59 14.57 36.39 22.17
C THR A 59 13.87 37.40 23.07
N VAL A 60 13.14 38.34 22.48
CA VAL A 60 12.35 39.36 23.17
C VAL A 60 10.86 39.18 22.89
N LYS A 61 9.99 39.63 23.80
CA LYS A 61 8.53 39.70 23.57
C LYS A 61 8.19 41.07 23.02
N ILE A 62 7.35 41.12 21.99
CA ILE A 62 6.91 42.35 21.32
C ILE A 62 5.41 42.51 21.57
N ILE A 63 5.01 43.71 21.99
CA ILE A 63 3.61 44.11 22.10
C ILE A 63 3.42 45.36 21.21
N SER A 64 2.42 45.32 20.33
CA SER A 64 2.12 46.38 19.38
C SER A 64 0.60 46.53 19.25
N GLY A 65 0.01 47.42 20.04
CA GLY A 65 -1.46 47.54 20.11
C GLY A 65 -2.09 46.29 20.70
N GLU A 66 -3.07 45.69 19.99
CA GLU A 66 -3.69 44.41 20.38
C GLU A 66 -2.93 43.19 19.82
N LYS A 67 -1.93 43.44 18.96
CA LYS A 67 -1.05 42.40 18.44
C LYS A 67 0.20 42.24 19.31
N GLY A 68 0.81 41.08 19.20
CA GLY A 68 2.07 40.81 19.86
C GLY A 68 2.67 39.51 19.39
N GLY A 69 3.96 39.36 19.67
CA GLY A 69 4.70 38.17 19.33
C GLY A 69 6.12 38.19 19.89
N SER A 70 7.05 37.66 19.13
CA SER A 70 8.44 37.48 19.51
C SER A 70 9.37 38.25 18.58
N GLY A 71 10.59 38.54 19.02
CA GLY A 71 11.64 39.13 18.19
C GLY A 71 13.02 38.60 18.57
N ILE A 72 13.99 38.81 17.70
CA ILE A 72 15.37 38.33 17.87
C ILE A 72 16.28 39.55 17.96
N LEU A 73 17.09 39.64 19.02
CA LEU A 73 18.17 40.62 19.10
C LEU A 73 19.27 40.22 18.13
N ILE A 74 19.48 40.96 17.04
CA ILE A 74 20.43 40.58 15.97
C ILE A 74 21.67 41.46 15.92
N GLN A 75 21.61 42.68 16.48
CA GLN A 75 22.71 43.65 16.42
C GLN A 75 22.65 44.61 17.60
N LYS A 76 23.83 45.08 18.01
CA LYS A 76 24.00 46.09 19.06
C LYS A 76 25.07 47.11 18.63
N GLU A 77 24.72 48.39 18.66
CA GLU A 77 25.61 49.53 18.38
C GLU A 77 25.55 50.53 19.55
N GLY A 78 26.56 50.50 20.42
CA GLY A 78 26.53 51.29 21.65
C GLY A 78 25.36 50.86 22.55
N GLN A 79 24.40 51.77 22.76
CA GLN A 79 23.16 51.51 23.52
C GLN A 79 21.96 51.15 22.62
N LEU A 80 22.11 51.16 21.30
CA LEU A 80 21.05 50.86 20.35
C LEU A 80 21.03 49.37 20.02
N TYR A 81 19.88 48.72 20.15
CA TYR A 81 19.66 47.33 19.77
C TYR A 81 18.71 47.25 18.58
N THR A 82 19.03 46.37 17.62
CA THR A 82 18.15 46.04 16.49
C THR A 82 17.48 44.69 16.75
N VAL A 83 16.15 44.68 16.64
CA VAL A 83 15.30 43.50 16.77
C VAL A 83 14.70 43.14 15.44
N LEU A 84 14.89 41.89 15.03
CA LEU A 84 14.23 41.29 13.88
C LEU A 84 12.96 40.57 14.32
N THR A 85 11.84 40.84 13.66
CA THR A 85 10.57 40.14 13.90
C THR A 85 9.78 39.99 12.59
N SER A 86 8.64 39.30 12.65
CA SER A 86 7.71 39.20 11.53
C SER A 86 6.88 40.47 11.39
N GLN A 87 6.58 40.89 10.16
CA GLN A 87 5.80 42.12 9.92
C GLN A 87 4.38 42.01 10.51
N HIS A 88 3.75 40.84 10.42
CA HIS A 88 2.39 40.63 10.95
C HIS A 88 2.27 40.71 12.48
N VAL A 89 3.39 40.67 13.22
CA VAL A 89 3.45 40.88 14.68
C VAL A 89 3.12 42.34 15.02
N LEU A 90 3.32 43.27 14.09
CA LEU A 90 3.08 44.70 14.30
C LEU A 90 1.67 45.12 13.87
N GLU A 91 1.16 46.14 14.56
CA GLU A 91 -0.08 46.84 14.23
C GLU A 91 0.27 48.24 13.69
N LEU A 92 -0.28 48.58 12.52
CA LEU A 92 0.03 49.85 11.87
C LEU A 92 -0.37 51.05 12.74
N GLY A 93 0.56 51.99 12.92
CA GLY A 93 0.30 53.26 13.61
C GLY A 93 0.19 53.17 15.14
N LYS A 94 0.49 52.01 15.74
CA LYS A 94 0.50 51.82 17.21
C LYS A 94 1.93 51.85 17.75
N PRO A 95 2.13 52.25 19.03
CA PRO A 95 3.43 52.15 19.68
C PRO A 95 3.86 50.68 19.83
N HIS A 96 5.16 50.43 19.70
CA HIS A 96 5.75 49.10 19.86
C HIS A 96 6.56 49.05 21.16
N LEU A 97 6.31 48.05 22.00
CA LEU A 97 7.04 47.79 23.23
C LEU A 97 7.80 46.48 23.13
N ILE A 98 9.08 46.51 23.48
CA ILE A 98 9.96 45.35 23.54
C ILE A 98 10.20 44.99 25.00
N TYR A 99 9.87 43.76 25.39
CA TYR A 99 10.17 43.18 26.69
C TYR A 99 11.39 42.28 26.58
N THR A 100 12.45 42.64 27.29
CA THR A 100 13.74 41.93 27.29
C THR A 100 13.72 40.71 28.24
N PRO A 101 14.70 39.79 28.15
CA PRO A 101 14.70 38.55 28.93
C PRO A 101 14.66 38.73 30.46
N ASP A 102 15.11 39.89 30.96
CA ASP A 102 15.06 40.29 32.38
C ASP A 102 13.72 40.96 32.78
N GLY A 103 12.76 41.04 31.86
CA GLY A 103 11.43 41.59 32.07
C GLY A 103 11.32 43.12 31.94
N GLN A 104 12.42 43.82 31.61
CA GLN A 104 12.36 45.25 31.34
C GLN A 104 11.63 45.54 30.03
N ASN A 105 10.94 46.67 29.93
CA ASN A 105 10.27 47.09 28.71
C ASN A 105 10.85 48.39 28.17
N TYR A 106 10.97 48.47 26.84
CA TYR A 106 11.50 49.62 26.12
C TYR A 106 10.59 49.99 24.96
N PRO A 107 10.33 51.30 24.74
CA PRO A 107 9.70 51.75 23.50
C PRO A 107 10.64 51.48 22.32
N ALA A 108 10.06 51.00 21.23
CA ALA A 108 10.78 50.66 20.02
C ALA A 108 10.22 51.39 18.81
N GLU A 109 11.10 51.80 17.90
CA GLU A 109 10.74 52.44 16.65
C GLU A 109 11.05 51.53 15.47
N LEU A 110 10.22 51.61 14.43
CA LEU A 110 10.48 50.99 13.14
C LEU A 110 11.72 51.62 12.50
N VAL A 111 12.62 50.80 11.94
CA VAL A 111 13.73 51.31 11.12
C VAL A 111 13.15 51.87 9.82
N LYS A 112 13.17 53.21 9.72
CA LYS A 112 12.76 53.99 8.54
C LYS A 112 13.94 53.92 7.55
N ASP A 113 13.68 53.72 6.26
CA ASP A 113 14.69 53.55 5.18
C ASP A 113 15.15 52.12 4.84
N VAL A 114 14.33 51.10 5.14
CA VAL A 114 14.54 49.72 4.64
C VAL A 114 13.35 49.32 3.75
N ASN A 115 13.63 48.91 2.50
CA ASN A 115 12.62 48.28 1.65
C ASN A 115 12.55 46.76 1.95
N TYR A 116 11.44 46.33 2.54
CA TYR A 116 11.21 44.94 2.94
C TYR A 116 10.71 44.03 1.79
N ASP A 117 10.53 44.54 0.56
CA ASP A 117 10.16 43.77 -0.65
C ASP A 117 9.00 42.76 -0.46
N ASN A 118 7.94 43.19 0.27
CA ASN A 118 6.78 42.37 0.64
C ASN A 118 7.11 41.06 1.41
N LYS A 119 8.30 40.98 2.04
CA LYS A 119 8.65 39.90 2.97
C LYS A 119 8.00 40.15 4.32
N ASP A 120 7.62 39.09 5.02
CA ASP A 120 7.00 39.14 6.34
C ASP A 120 8.08 39.28 7.43
N LEU A 121 8.91 40.31 7.27
CA LEU A 121 10.03 40.63 8.15
C LEU A 121 10.08 42.14 8.34
N VAL A 122 10.46 42.55 9.54
CA VAL A 122 10.57 43.96 9.90
C VAL A 122 11.64 44.16 10.98
N LEU A 123 12.29 45.32 10.96
CA LEU A 123 13.26 45.70 11.98
C LEU A 123 12.71 46.77 12.93
N LEU A 124 12.87 46.52 14.22
CA LEU A 124 12.64 47.49 15.29
C LEU A 124 13.97 47.89 15.93
N GLN A 125 14.03 49.09 16.49
CA GLN A 125 15.16 49.55 17.29
C GLN A 125 14.70 50.10 18.63
N PHE A 126 15.45 49.79 19.70
CA PHE A 126 15.27 50.38 21.02
C PHE A 126 16.62 50.70 21.67
N ARG A 127 16.61 51.59 22.65
CA ARG A 127 17.82 51.96 23.40
C ARG A 127 17.77 51.38 24.81
N ALA A 128 18.85 50.72 25.23
CA ALA A 128 19.01 50.19 26.58
C ALA A 128 20.46 50.32 27.07
N THR A 129 20.61 50.60 28.36
CA THR A 129 21.92 50.64 29.04
C THR A 129 22.39 49.25 29.47
N ALA A 130 21.46 48.32 29.69
CA ALA A 130 21.74 46.92 29.98
C ALA A 130 22.39 46.19 28.79
N ASN A 131 23.18 45.15 29.07
CA ASN A 131 23.89 44.38 28.06
C ASN A 131 23.18 43.05 27.76
N TYR A 132 22.40 43.01 26.68
CA TYR A 132 21.68 41.80 26.23
C TYR A 132 22.50 41.05 25.17
N ALA A 133 22.35 39.73 25.14
CA ALA A 133 22.97 38.90 24.12
C ALA A 133 22.32 39.13 22.75
N VAL A 134 23.10 39.02 21.67
CA VAL A 134 22.62 39.05 20.30
C VAL A 134 22.81 37.67 19.65
N GLY A 135 21.83 37.25 18.86
CA GLY A 135 21.85 35.99 18.14
C GLY A 135 22.92 35.99 17.05
N SER A 136 23.75 34.95 17.02
CA SER A 136 24.68 34.73 15.91
C SER A 136 23.92 34.24 14.68
N LEU A 137 24.09 34.90 13.54
CA LEU A 137 23.38 34.54 12.31
C LEU A 137 24.07 33.36 11.60
N GLY A 138 23.26 32.43 11.11
CA GLY A 138 23.68 31.21 10.43
C GLY A 138 23.59 31.30 8.92
N ASN A 139 23.65 30.12 8.28
CA ASN A 139 23.42 29.96 6.86
C ASN A 139 22.37 28.86 6.65
N SER A 140 21.17 29.23 6.23
CA SER A 140 20.05 28.35 5.90
C SER A 140 20.24 27.63 4.57
N SER A 141 21.12 28.08 3.68
CA SER A 141 21.38 27.42 2.38
C SER A 141 22.07 26.06 2.54
N THR A 142 22.68 25.79 3.69
CA THR A 142 23.32 24.50 4.00
C THR A 142 22.35 23.48 4.59
N LEU A 143 21.11 23.88 4.90
CA LEU A 143 20.10 23.00 5.49
C LEU A 143 19.70 21.87 4.55
N LYS A 144 19.40 20.73 5.17
CA LYS A 144 18.84 19.55 4.53
C LYS A 144 17.59 19.08 5.30
N GLU A 145 16.65 18.46 4.59
CA GLU A 145 15.54 17.77 5.26
C GLU A 145 16.10 16.73 6.25
N GLY A 146 15.56 16.72 7.47
CA GLY A 146 16.02 15.88 8.59
C GLY A 146 16.99 16.56 9.55
N ASP A 147 17.61 17.68 9.17
CA ASP A 147 18.49 18.46 10.07
C ASP A 147 17.71 18.91 11.31
N GLU A 148 18.35 18.82 12.49
CA GLU A 148 17.70 19.23 13.74
C GLU A 148 17.70 20.74 13.89
N VAL A 149 16.54 21.26 14.29
CA VAL A 149 16.30 22.67 14.52
C VAL A 149 15.47 22.89 15.78
N SER A 150 15.66 24.02 16.43
CA SER A 150 14.82 24.47 17.54
C SER A 150 14.17 25.81 17.20
N ALA A 151 12.87 25.95 17.50
CA ALA A 151 12.14 27.20 17.33
C ALA A 151 11.74 27.72 18.71
N ALA A 152 11.92 29.03 18.94
CA ALA A 152 11.56 29.65 20.20
C ALA A 152 10.67 30.88 20.01
N GLY A 153 9.85 31.19 21.02
CA GLY A 153 8.95 32.35 21.03
C GLY A 153 8.01 32.38 22.24
N PHE A 154 7.28 33.47 22.38
CA PHE A 154 6.31 33.73 23.45
C PHE A 154 4.88 33.44 22.96
N PRO A 155 4.16 32.45 23.51
CA PRO A 155 2.76 32.21 23.17
C PRO A 155 1.84 33.38 23.55
N PHE A 156 0.70 33.51 22.86
CA PHE A 156 -0.35 34.49 23.12
C PHE A 156 -1.10 34.17 24.43
N GLU A 157 -1.50 35.20 25.17
CA GLU A 157 -2.17 35.08 26.48
C GLU A 157 -3.70 34.97 26.29
N ASP A 158 -4.32 33.97 26.90
CA ASP A 158 -5.76 33.97 27.20
C ASP A 158 -5.91 34.36 28.68
N ASP A 159 -6.85 35.25 28.97
CA ASP A 159 -6.86 36.22 30.10
C ASP A 159 -7.03 35.62 31.52
N SER A 160 -6.43 34.46 31.84
CA SER A 160 -6.69 33.75 33.11
C SER A 160 -5.50 33.03 33.79
N SER A 161 -4.26 33.11 33.29
CA SER A 161 -3.11 32.64 34.07
C SER A 161 -1.84 33.42 33.70
N GLY A 162 -1.39 34.31 34.59
CA GLY A 162 -0.18 35.12 34.38
C GLY A 162 1.05 34.33 33.90
N SER A 163 1.73 34.93 32.92
CA SER A 163 3.04 34.61 32.33
C SER A 163 3.32 33.16 31.89
N ARG A 164 3.00 32.83 30.63
CA ARG A 164 3.76 31.77 29.95
C ARG A 164 5.16 32.29 29.61
N GLN A 165 6.16 31.62 30.17
CA GLN A 165 7.58 31.82 29.87
C GLN A 165 7.87 31.54 28.39
N LEU A 166 9.00 32.06 27.87
CA LEU A 166 9.48 31.73 26.53
C LEU A 166 9.49 30.21 26.32
N MET A 167 8.88 29.75 25.24
CA MET A 167 8.86 28.34 24.87
C MET A 167 9.92 28.06 23.82
N THR A 168 10.64 26.94 23.99
CA THR A 168 11.51 26.36 22.96
C THR A 168 10.95 25.00 22.58
N ARG A 169 10.84 24.74 21.28
CA ARG A 169 10.36 23.48 20.72
C ARG A 169 11.46 22.90 19.85
N PHE A 170 11.69 21.60 19.96
CA PHE A 170 12.71 20.89 19.18
C PHE A 170 12.06 20.07 18.09
N GLY A 171 12.72 19.97 16.96
CA GLY A 171 12.19 19.29 15.79
C GLY A 171 13.25 19.17 14.70
N ARG A 172 12.79 18.93 13.49
CA ARG A 172 13.65 18.76 12.32
C ARG A 172 13.10 19.57 11.15
N VAL A 173 13.99 19.95 10.24
CA VAL A 173 13.60 20.47 8.92
C VAL A 173 12.77 19.40 8.22
N SER A 174 11.52 19.72 7.90
CA SER A 174 10.58 18.81 7.24
C SER A 174 10.47 19.05 5.75
N LEU A 175 10.66 20.31 5.31
CA LEU A 175 10.56 20.74 3.91
C LEU A 175 11.48 21.94 3.65
N LEU A 176 12.12 21.97 2.48
CA LEU A 176 12.84 23.15 1.99
C LEU A 176 12.30 23.54 0.61
N LEU A 177 11.76 24.76 0.49
CA LEU A 177 11.18 25.22 -0.77
C LEU A 177 12.23 25.87 -1.68
N GLU A 178 12.20 25.48 -2.96
CA GLU A 178 12.97 26.15 -4.02
C GLU A 178 12.42 27.56 -4.30
N ARG A 179 11.10 27.76 -4.12
CA ARG A 179 10.39 29.04 -4.31
C ARG A 179 9.81 29.53 -2.98
N SER A 180 9.88 30.83 -2.72
CA SER A 180 9.28 31.44 -1.53
C SER A 180 7.75 31.43 -1.60
N LEU A 181 7.12 31.11 -0.48
CA LEU A 181 5.73 31.51 -0.24
C LEU A 181 5.66 33.03 -0.10
N LYS A 182 4.46 33.60 -0.28
CA LYS A 182 4.19 35.00 0.06
C LYS A 182 4.70 35.30 1.47
N GLY A 183 5.44 36.40 1.62
CA GLY A 183 6.12 36.76 2.86
C GLY A 183 7.53 36.18 3.01
N GLY A 184 8.06 35.44 2.03
CA GLY A 184 9.45 34.96 2.02
C GLY A 184 9.68 33.60 2.66
N TYR A 185 8.63 32.89 3.09
CA TYR A 185 8.77 31.61 3.80
C TYR A 185 9.30 30.49 2.89
N ARG A 186 10.31 29.77 3.38
CA ARG A 186 10.95 28.66 2.65
C ARG A 186 11.36 27.46 3.50
N ILE A 187 11.48 27.64 4.83
CA ILE A 187 11.95 26.59 5.74
C ILE A 187 10.74 26.00 6.44
N GLY A 188 10.35 24.78 6.09
CA GLY A 188 9.35 23.99 6.80
C GLY A 188 10.01 23.12 7.87
N TYR A 189 9.46 23.08 9.07
CA TYR A 189 9.95 22.26 10.18
C TYR A 189 8.83 21.69 11.05
N THR A 190 9.14 20.62 11.77
CA THR A 190 8.17 19.85 12.58
C THR A 190 7.90 20.44 13.96
N ASN A 191 8.57 21.54 14.33
CA ASN A 191 8.42 22.15 15.65
C ASN A 191 7.00 22.72 15.79
N GLU A 192 6.27 22.28 16.82
CA GLU A 192 4.91 22.74 17.12
C GLU A 192 4.94 24.15 17.73
N ILE A 193 4.74 25.16 16.90
CA ILE A 193 4.71 26.56 17.34
C ILE A 193 3.28 26.96 17.73
N GLU A 194 3.15 27.77 18.76
CA GLU A 194 1.87 28.29 19.25
C GLU A 194 1.61 29.71 18.71
N LYS A 195 0.33 30.12 18.65
CA LYS A 195 -0.05 31.50 18.36
C LYS A 195 0.72 32.43 19.30
N GLY A 196 1.31 33.51 18.77
CA GLY A 196 2.17 34.45 19.51
C GLY A 196 3.67 34.18 19.36
N MET A 197 4.10 32.94 19.08
CA MET A 197 5.53 32.63 18.95
C MET A 197 6.18 33.20 17.67
N SER A 198 5.39 33.81 16.78
CA SER A 198 5.85 34.42 15.53
C SER A 198 6.90 35.51 15.76
N GLY A 199 7.88 35.59 14.87
CA GLY A 199 9.02 36.51 14.93
C GLY A 199 10.20 36.04 15.77
N GLY A 200 10.10 34.89 16.44
CA GLY A 200 11.19 34.28 17.22
C GLY A 200 12.18 33.44 16.39
N PRO A 201 13.32 33.03 16.97
CA PRO A 201 14.40 32.40 16.22
C PRO A 201 14.13 30.93 15.89
N VAL A 202 14.53 30.53 14.69
CA VAL A 202 14.80 29.13 14.32
C VAL A 202 16.32 28.93 14.36
N LEU A 203 16.78 28.02 15.21
CA LEU A 203 18.19 27.76 15.49
C LEU A 203 18.62 26.40 14.94
N ASN A 204 19.83 26.31 14.41
CA ASN A 204 20.48 25.03 14.11
C ASN A 204 21.19 24.46 15.37
N ARG A 205 21.79 23.26 15.26
CA ARG A 205 22.55 22.63 16.36
C ARG A 205 23.77 23.42 16.86
N GLU A 206 24.28 24.37 16.08
CA GLU A 206 25.37 25.27 16.52
C GLU A 206 24.86 26.46 17.33
N GLY A 207 23.54 26.63 17.48
CA GLY A 207 22.92 27.79 18.10
C GLY A 207 22.85 29.03 17.20
N LYS A 208 23.08 28.88 15.89
CA LYS A 208 22.97 29.99 14.94
C LYS A 208 21.54 30.16 14.45
N VAL A 209 21.11 31.42 14.31
CA VAL A 209 19.81 31.80 13.75
C VAL A 209 19.81 31.55 12.25
N ILE A 210 19.09 30.54 11.81
CA ILE A 210 18.91 30.14 10.40
C ILE A 210 17.55 30.59 9.85
N GLY A 211 16.68 31.16 10.67
CA GLY A 211 15.40 31.65 10.19
C GLY A 211 14.56 32.31 11.27
N ILE A 212 13.46 32.90 10.81
CA ILE A 212 12.50 33.62 11.63
C ILE A 212 11.18 32.85 11.52
N ASN A 213 10.68 32.37 12.67
CA ASN A 213 9.44 31.59 12.74
C ASN A 213 8.20 32.46 12.46
N GLY A 214 7.22 31.98 11.71
CA GLY A 214 5.99 32.75 11.45
C GLY A 214 4.70 31.96 11.24
N ILE A 215 4.61 31.06 10.24
CA ILE A 215 3.36 30.32 9.96
C ILE A 215 3.37 29.01 10.76
N HIS A 216 2.27 28.71 11.45
CA HIS A 216 2.17 27.48 12.23
C HIS A 216 1.70 26.29 11.39
N ALA A 217 2.01 25.08 11.86
CA ALA A 217 1.37 23.87 11.34
C ALA A 217 -0.15 23.96 11.53
N GLN A 218 -0.90 23.49 10.54
CA GLN A 218 -2.38 23.53 10.49
C GLN A 218 -2.95 24.94 10.73
N PRO A 219 -2.67 25.92 9.84
CA PRO A 219 -3.22 27.26 9.92
C PRO A 219 -4.75 27.21 9.99
N LEU A 220 -5.33 27.82 11.03
CA LEU A 220 -6.78 27.91 11.23
C LEU A 220 -7.41 29.05 10.41
N TRP A 221 -6.59 29.81 9.67
CA TRP A 221 -7.01 30.97 8.87
C TRP A 221 -6.49 30.88 7.44
N GLY A 222 -7.42 31.00 6.48
CA GLY A 222 -7.11 31.11 5.06
C GLY A 222 -6.25 29.99 4.49
N ASP A 223 -5.65 30.27 3.33
CA ASP A 223 -4.68 29.40 2.68
C ASP A 223 -3.34 30.14 2.53
N PRO A 224 -2.37 29.95 3.44
CA PRO A 224 -1.08 30.64 3.37
C PRO A 224 -0.12 30.03 2.34
N TYR A 225 -0.49 28.92 1.69
CA TYR A 225 0.39 28.20 0.78
C TYR A 225 0.27 28.70 -0.65
N VAL A 226 0.61 29.97 -0.86
CA VAL A 226 0.70 30.61 -2.17
C VAL A 226 2.13 31.11 -2.38
N TYR A 227 2.73 30.77 -3.51
CA TYR A 227 4.06 31.26 -3.88
C TYR A 227 4.03 32.77 -4.20
N GLU A 228 5.18 33.43 -4.14
CA GLU A 228 5.29 34.86 -4.47
C GLU A 228 4.88 35.19 -5.91
N ASP A 229 5.07 34.24 -6.84
CA ASP A 229 4.60 34.31 -8.23
C ASP A 229 3.08 34.12 -8.38
N GLY A 230 2.34 33.91 -7.27
CA GLY A 230 0.90 33.66 -7.24
C GLY A 230 0.50 32.21 -7.56
N SER A 231 1.43 31.37 -8.00
CA SER A 231 1.18 29.95 -8.19
C SER A 231 0.99 29.24 -6.85
N GLN A 232 0.44 28.03 -6.89
CA GLN A 232 0.18 27.22 -5.70
C GLN A 232 0.77 25.82 -5.85
N PRO A 233 1.21 25.21 -4.72
CA PRO A 233 1.69 23.84 -4.70
C PRO A 233 0.57 22.87 -5.08
N ASN A 234 0.93 21.71 -5.62
CA ASN A 234 0.01 20.60 -5.82
C ASN A 234 -0.55 20.06 -4.49
N ASP A 235 -1.65 19.32 -4.58
CA ASP A 235 -2.44 18.90 -3.41
C ASP A 235 -1.63 18.01 -2.47
N ALA A 236 -0.78 17.12 -3.00
CA ALA A 236 0.07 16.23 -2.20
C ALA A 236 1.16 16.98 -1.42
N LEU A 237 1.85 17.93 -2.07
CA LEU A 237 2.83 18.78 -1.40
C LEU A 237 2.12 19.65 -0.35
N ARG A 238 0.97 20.24 -0.70
CA ARG A 238 0.15 21.05 0.19
C ARG A 238 -0.24 20.31 1.47
N GLU A 239 -0.65 19.03 1.38
CA GLU A 239 -0.94 18.20 2.56
C GLU A 239 0.30 17.99 3.46
N ARG A 240 1.50 17.87 2.87
CA ARG A 240 2.75 17.86 3.65
C ARG A 240 3.04 19.22 4.28
N MET A 241 2.80 20.30 3.55
CA MET A 241 3.02 21.68 4.03
C MET A 241 2.13 22.02 5.22
N LYS A 242 0.88 21.52 5.25
CA LYS A 242 -0.06 21.65 6.38
C LYS A 242 0.48 21.10 7.69
N ARG A 243 1.38 20.12 7.65
CA ARG A 243 1.96 19.48 8.84
C ARG A 243 3.22 20.18 9.36
N SER A 244 3.66 21.24 8.68
CA SER A 244 4.91 21.94 9.01
C SER A 244 4.61 23.37 9.46
N SER A 245 5.37 23.82 10.44
CA SER A 245 5.57 25.23 10.74
C SER A 245 6.55 25.81 9.71
N TRP A 246 6.49 27.12 9.46
CA TRP A 246 7.28 27.79 8.44
C TRP A 246 8.03 29.00 8.96
N GLY A 247 9.29 29.08 8.52
CA GLY A 247 10.15 30.22 8.77
C GLY A 247 10.68 30.87 7.48
N VAL A 248 10.96 32.16 7.59
CA VAL A 248 11.68 32.95 6.59
C VAL A 248 13.18 32.73 6.79
N PRO A 249 13.95 32.34 5.75
CA PRO A 249 15.39 32.14 5.87
C PRO A 249 16.13 33.42 6.25
N ILE A 250 17.22 33.29 7.02
CA ILE A 250 17.98 34.46 7.48
C ILE A 250 18.66 35.24 6.33
N GLU A 251 18.96 34.58 5.21
CA GLU A 251 19.55 35.22 4.00
C GLU A 251 18.62 36.24 3.36
N THR A 252 17.33 36.22 3.71
CA THR A 252 16.36 37.22 3.21
C THR A 252 16.79 38.64 3.59
N LEU A 253 17.51 38.81 4.70
CA LEU A 253 18.04 40.11 5.16
C LEU A 253 19.08 40.73 4.20
N ALA A 254 19.81 39.90 3.44
CA ALA A 254 20.75 40.38 2.44
C ALA A 254 20.06 40.87 1.16
N GLN A 255 18.75 40.61 1.01
CA GLN A 255 17.95 41.02 -0.15
C GLN A 255 17.32 42.41 0.03
N PHE A 256 17.33 42.97 1.24
CA PHE A 256 16.77 44.30 1.50
C PHE A 256 17.68 45.39 0.96
N ASP A 257 17.10 46.56 0.75
CA ASP A 257 17.80 47.76 0.29
C ASP A 257 17.68 48.85 1.38
N PRO A 258 18.79 49.22 2.07
CA PRO A 258 20.13 48.64 1.94
C PRO A 258 20.25 47.23 2.59
N PRO A 259 21.23 46.39 2.17
CA PRO A 259 21.45 45.07 2.78
C PRO A 259 21.87 45.18 4.25
N ILE A 260 21.27 44.37 5.13
CA ILE A 260 21.51 44.44 6.58
C ILE A 260 22.74 43.62 7.03
N ILE A 261 23.24 42.70 6.18
CA ILE A 261 24.39 41.83 6.48
C ILE A 261 25.39 41.88 5.31
N PRO A 262 26.71 41.96 5.56
CA PRO A 262 27.71 41.92 4.49
C PRO A 262 27.65 40.59 3.71
N PRO A 263 27.79 40.59 2.37
CA PRO A 263 27.60 39.42 1.50
C PRO A 263 28.73 38.35 1.57
N GLU A 264 29.50 38.30 2.65
CA GLU A 264 30.65 37.37 2.82
C GLU A 264 30.24 35.93 3.21
N ILE A 265 28.94 35.62 3.31
CA ILE A 265 28.49 34.22 3.32
C ILE A 265 28.76 33.63 1.92
N PRO A 266 29.64 32.61 1.78
CA PRO A 266 30.06 32.12 0.47
C PRO A 266 28.88 31.76 -0.43
N GLN A 267 28.89 32.34 -1.63
CA GLN A 267 27.91 32.10 -2.68
C GLN A 267 27.74 30.61 -2.97
N ALA A 268 26.60 30.04 -2.55
CA ALA A 268 26.06 28.78 -3.04
C ALA A 268 24.53 28.90 -2.96
N ARG A 269 23.73 28.98 -4.04
CA ARG A 269 23.87 28.58 -5.44
C ARG A 269 23.70 29.81 -6.35
N ASN A 270 24.60 29.95 -7.31
CA ASN A 270 24.56 30.76 -8.53
C ASN A 270 23.40 31.76 -8.73
N THR A 271 23.78 33.03 -8.96
CA THR A 271 23.01 34.09 -9.65
C THR A 271 21.64 34.41 -9.05
N VAL A 272 21.62 35.26 -8.01
CA VAL A 272 20.46 36.15 -7.80
C VAL A 272 20.68 37.39 -8.65
N THR A 273 20.58 37.22 -9.97
CA THR A 273 19.96 38.28 -10.77
C THR A 273 18.55 38.44 -10.23
N LYS A 274 18.11 39.68 -9.95
CA LYS A 274 16.71 40.06 -9.66
C LYS A 274 15.76 39.02 -10.25
N THR A 275 15.19 38.17 -9.40
CA THR A 275 14.38 37.04 -9.82
C THR A 275 13.16 37.59 -10.55
N THR A 276 13.21 37.53 -11.88
CA THR A 276 12.01 37.55 -12.69
C THR A 276 11.25 36.25 -12.36
N PRO A 277 9.91 36.29 -12.24
CA PRO A 277 9.07 35.18 -11.77
C PRO A 277 9.05 33.91 -12.66
N ASN A 278 9.99 33.76 -13.60
CA ASN A 278 10.05 32.69 -14.60
C ASN A 278 11.34 31.83 -14.53
N SER A 279 12.07 31.79 -13.42
CA SER A 279 13.27 30.95 -13.34
C SER A 279 12.89 29.46 -13.39
N THR A 280 13.24 28.79 -14.50
CA THR A 280 13.06 27.35 -14.67
C THR A 280 13.91 26.62 -13.62
N PRO A 281 13.38 25.61 -12.89
CA PRO A 281 14.14 24.86 -11.91
C PRO A 281 15.44 24.29 -12.50
N LEU A 282 16.53 24.30 -11.72
CA LEU A 282 17.86 23.95 -12.20
C LEU A 282 17.90 22.57 -12.90
N VAL A 283 17.24 21.57 -12.32
CA VAL A 283 17.14 20.22 -12.90
C VAL A 283 16.49 20.26 -14.28
N ALA A 284 15.36 20.95 -14.43
CA ALA A 284 14.67 21.07 -15.70
C ALA A 284 15.53 21.79 -16.75
N SER A 285 16.25 22.85 -16.37
CA SER A 285 17.17 23.56 -17.27
C SER A 285 18.34 22.68 -17.73
N LEU A 286 18.90 21.86 -16.85
CA LEU A 286 19.98 20.92 -17.20
C LEU A 286 19.49 19.83 -18.16
N VAL A 287 18.32 19.24 -17.87
CA VAL A 287 17.72 18.22 -18.74
C VAL A 287 17.34 18.80 -20.09
N ASP A 288 16.81 20.02 -20.15
CA ASP A 288 16.44 20.69 -21.40
C ASP A 288 17.65 20.86 -22.34
N LYS A 289 18.81 21.27 -21.80
CA LYS A 289 20.06 21.38 -22.57
C LYS A 289 20.48 20.05 -23.17
N ILE A 290 20.45 18.97 -22.39
CA ILE A 290 20.78 17.62 -22.89
C ILE A 290 19.77 17.18 -23.95
N ALA A 291 18.48 17.37 -23.68
CA ALA A 291 17.40 16.96 -24.55
C ALA A 291 17.45 17.67 -25.91
N LYS A 292 17.83 18.94 -25.95
CA LYS A 292 18.03 19.70 -27.18
C LYS A 292 19.09 19.09 -28.10
N GLU A 293 20.19 18.59 -27.54
CA GLU A 293 21.33 18.05 -28.31
C GLU A 293 21.07 16.62 -28.86
N VAL A 294 20.15 15.87 -28.26
CA VAL A 294 19.91 14.46 -28.62
C VAL A 294 18.61 14.23 -29.40
N THR A 295 17.72 15.22 -29.45
CA THR A 295 16.42 15.13 -30.14
C THR A 295 16.56 15.53 -31.60
N VAL A 296 16.02 14.72 -32.52
CA VAL A 296 15.98 15.02 -33.96
C VAL A 296 14.55 15.11 -34.47
N LEU A 297 14.35 15.86 -35.55
CA LEU A 297 13.11 15.87 -36.33
C LEU A 297 13.23 14.80 -37.44
N ILE A 298 12.17 14.01 -37.64
CA ILE A 298 12.07 13.04 -38.73
C ILE A 298 10.95 13.50 -39.66
N THR A 299 11.23 13.70 -40.94
CA THR A 299 10.22 14.15 -41.92
C THR A 299 10.02 13.14 -43.04
N TRP A 300 8.79 13.05 -43.54
CA TRP A 300 8.43 12.32 -44.76
C TRP A 300 7.24 13.01 -45.42
N GLU A 301 7.26 13.14 -46.75
CA GLU A 301 6.17 13.79 -47.50
C GLU A 301 5.77 15.14 -46.87
N SER A 302 4.50 15.30 -46.46
CA SER A 302 3.96 16.47 -45.75
C SER A 302 3.75 16.23 -44.25
N SER A 303 4.46 15.27 -43.65
CA SER A 303 4.30 14.86 -42.26
C SER A 303 5.65 14.67 -41.55
N HIS A 304 5.61 14.51 -40.25
CA HIS A 304 6.81 14.46 -39.42
C HIS A 304 6.57 13.76 -38.08
N GLY A 305 7.70 13.40 -37.46
CA GLY A 305 7.84 12.78 -36.15
C GLY A 305 9.13 13.26 -35.49
N SER A 306 9.43 12.70 -34.32
CA SER A 306 10.64 13.00 -33.55
C SER A 306 11.50 11.74 -33.40
N GLY A 307 12.74 11.89 -32.97
CA GLY A 307 13.63 10.76 -32.66
C GLY A 307 14.72 11.15 -31.67
N ALA A 308 15.43 10.14 -31.15
CA ALA A 308 16.58 10.32 -30.28
C ALA A 308 17.85 9.71 -30.89
N LEU A 309 18.96 10.45 -30.89
CA LEU A 309 20.28 9.92 -31.25
C LEU A 309 20.77 8.99 -30.14
N VAL A 310 20.80 7.68 -30.38
CA VAL A 310 21.09 6.67 -29.34
C VAL A 310 22.47 6.02 -29.45
N ALA A 311 23.06 5.99 -30.65
CA ALA A 311 24.37 5.39 -30.86
C ALA A 311 25.09 6.00 -32.07
N LYS A 312 26.41 5.76 -32.14
CA LYS A 312 27.28 6.12 -33.26
C LYS A 312 28.33 5.03 -33.47
N GLN A 313 28.56 4.64 -34.72
CA GLN A 313 29.66 3.75 -35.14
C GLN A 313 30.33 4.31 -36.39
N GLY A 314 31.61 4.68 -36.31
CA GLY A 314 32.27 5.43 -37.38
C GLY A 314 31.52 6.75 -37.65
N ASN A 315 31.14 6.99 -38.90
CA ASN A 315 30.34 8.16 -39.31
C ASN A 315 28.82 7.89 -39.35
N THR A 316 28.39 6.68 -38.98
CA THR A 316 26.97 6.30 -38.96
C THR A 316 26.37 6.57 -37.58
N TYR A 317 25.28 7.34 -37.56
CA TYR A 317 24.48 7.63 -36.38
C TYR A 317 23.19 6.82 -36.42
N TYR A 318 22.74 6.39 -35.25
CA TYR A 318 21.51 5.64 -35.08
C TYR A 318 20.47 6.46 -34.33
N VAL A 319 19.27 6.54 -34.89
CA VAL A 319 18.13 7.27 -34.33
C VAL A 319 17.04 6.28 -33.94
N LEU A 320 16.66 6.28 -32.67
CA LEU A 320 15.52 5.53 -32.16
C LEU A 320 14.27 6.42 -32.23
N THR A 321 13.16 5.88 -32.73
CA THR A 321 11.88 6.57 -32.87
C THR A 321 10.71 5.59 -32.73
N ALA A 322 9.48 6.09 -32.80
CA ALA A 322 8.28 5.30 -32.83
C ALA A 322 8.15 4.53 -34.17
N GLY A 323 7.66 3.30 -34.12
CA GLY A 323 7.53 2.41 -35.27
C GLY A 323 6.71 3.03 -36.40
N HIS A 324 5.55 3.60 -36.07
CA HIS A 324 4.65 4.24 -37.03
C HIS A 324 5.20 5.51 -37.70
N VAL A 325 6.25 6.12 -37.14
CA VAL A 325 6.97 7.27 -37.75
C VAL A 325 7.82 6.82 -38.94
N ALA A 326 8.30 5.58 -38.95
CA ALA A 326 9.22 5.07 -39.97
C ALA A 326 8.64 3.96 -40.86
N ARG A 327 7.74 3.14 -40.31
CA ARG A 327 7.24 1.93 -40.97
C ARG A 327 6.49 2.27 -42.26
N ARG A 328 6.92 1.65 -43.37
CA ARG A 328 6.32 1.79 -44.72
C ARG A 328 6.32 3.23 -45.27
N LYS A 329 7.19 4.12 -44.74
CA LYS A 329 7.37 5.48 -45.26
C LYS A 329 8.48 5.52 -46.31
N LYS A 330 8.35 6.42 -47.30
CA LYS A 330 9.37 6.72 -48.30
C LYS A 330 9.94 8.11 -48.02
N ASP A 331 11.12 8.40 -48.58
CA ASP A 331 11.77 9.72 -48.53
C ASP A 331 11.96 10.29 -47.10
N LEU A 332 12.22 9.40 -46.14
CA LEU A 332 12.51 9.78 -44.76
C LEU A 332 13.79 10.61 -44.69
N LYS A 333 13.71 11.75 -43.99
CA LYS A 333 14.86 12.60 -43.67
C LYS A 333 14.96 12.81 -42.17
N ILE A 334 16.19 12.85 -41.68
CA ILE A 334 16.53 13.25 -40.31
C ILE A 334 17.06 14.68 -40.36
N VAL A 335 16.46 15.56 -39.56
CA VAL A 335 16.94 16.92 -39.32
C VAL A 335 17.55 16.98 -37.93
N THR A 336 18.85 17.24 -37.86
CA THR A 336 19.65 17.30 -36.62
C THR A 336 19.45 18.62 -35.86
N PRO A 337 19.88 18.73 -34.58
CA PRO A 337 19.64 19.92 -33.76
C PRO A 337 20.18 21.24 -34.32
N ASP A 338 21.22 21.17 -35.15
CA ASP A 338 21.81 22.28 -35.89
C ASP A 338 21.08 22.64 -37.20
N GLY A 339 19.99 21.91 -37.53
CA GLY A 339 19.17 22.10 -38.73
C GLY A 339 19.65 21.36 -39.98
N GLN A 340 20.75 20.59 -39.92
CA GLN A 340 21.22 19.83 -41.08
C GLN A 340 20.29 18.66 -41.42
N GLN A 341 20.11 18.38 -42.71
CA GLN A 341 19.20 17.33 -43.18
C GLN A 341 19.97 16.16 -43.80
N TYR A 342 19.59 14.94 -43.44
CA TYR A 342 20.19 13.70 -43.93
C TYR A 342 19.12 12.73 -44.42
N SER A 343 19.33 12.11 -45.58
CA SER A 343 18.41 11.09 -46.10
C SER A 343 18.60 9.76 -45.37
N VAL A 344 17.50 9.07 -45.08
CA VAL A 344 17.50 7.76 -44.42
C VAL A 344 17.44 6.66 -45.47
N ASN A 345 18.34 5.68 -45.38
CA ASN A 345 18.23 4.47 -46.20
C ASN A 345 17.11 3.57 -45.65
N THR A 346 15.97 3.57 -46.32
CA THR A 346 14.77 2.83 -45.88
C THR A 346 14.95 1.32 -45.83
N SER A 347 15.91 0.76 -46.59
CA SER A 347 16.25 -0.68 -46.53
C SER A 347 16.95 -1.10 -45.23
N THR A 348 17.46 -0.14 -44.47
CA THR A 348 18.20 -0.36 -43.23
C THR A 348 17.37 -0.09 -41.97
N ILE A 349 16.10 0.29 -42.13
CA ILE A 349 15.19 0.55 -41.02
C ILE A 349 14.89 -0.77 -40.33
N LYS A 350 15.17 -0.85 -39.02
CA LYS A 350 14.79 -1.98 -38.20
C LYS A 350 13.52 -1.65 -37.43
N THR A 351 12.55 -2.56 -37.46
CA THR A 351 11.35 -2.53 -36.61
C THR A 351 11.19 -3.88 -35.93
N TRP A 352 10.57 -3.91 -34.76
CA TRP A 352 10.31 -5.15 -34.02
C TRP A 352 8.82 -5.44 -33.92
N GLU A 353 8.44 -6.69 -34.12
CA GLU A 353 7.05 -7.13 -33.94
C GLU A 353 6.66 -7.08 -32.46
N GLY A 354 5.41 -6.76 -32.17
CA GLY A 354 4.95 -6.58 -30.79
C GLY A 354 5.44 -5.31 -30.10
N THR A 355 6.22 -4.45 -30.78
CA THR A 355 6.56 -3.10 -30.32
C THR A 355 6.32 -2.02 -31.38
N ASP A 356 6.16 -0.78 -30.94
CA ASP A 356 6.11 0.40 -31.82
C ASP A 356 7.43 1.16 -31.75
N LEU A 357 8.53 0.45 -32.00
CA LEU A 357 9.86 1.03 -32.12
C LEU A 357 10.41 0.86 -33.54
N ALA A 358 11.18 1.86 -33.97
CA ALA A 358 12.00 1.80 -35.17
C ALA A 358 13.40 2.37 -34.90
N LEU A 359 14.41 1.73 -35.49
CA LEU A 359 15.80 2.20 -35.49
C LEU A 359 16.20 2.58 -36.92
N LEU A 360 16.58 3.84 -37.08
CA LEU A 360 16.99 4.44 -38.35
C LEU A 360 18.48 4.75 -38.28
N GLN A 361 19.11 4.91 -39.44
CA GLN A 361 20.50 5.33 -39.53
C GLN A 361 20.73 6.38 -40.61
N PHE A 362 21.71 7.25 -40.38
CA PHE A 362 22.24 8.19 -41.37
C PHE A 362 23.75 8.35 -41.18
N THR A 363 24.44 8.85 -42.20
CA THR A 363 25.88 9.09 -42.15
C THR A 363 26.16 10.58 -42.12
N SER A 364 27.01 11.03 -41.21
CA SER A 364 27.49 12.41 -41.15
C SER A 364 28.95 12.49 -40.71
N ASN A 365 29.68 13.45 -41.29
CA ASN A 365 31.03 13.80 -40.86
C ASN A 365 31.03 14.81 -39.69
N GLN A 366 29.87 15.36 -39.35
CA GLN A 366 29.71 16.23 -38.19
C GLN A 366 29.55 15.41 -36.90
N SER A 367 29.94 15.99 -35.78
CA SER A 367 29.86 15.34 -34.46
C SER A 367 28.60 15.75 -33.73
N TYR A 368 27.72 14.79 -33.46
CA TYR A 368 26.50 14.98 -32.68
C TYR A 368 26.58 14.23 -31.35
N GLN A 369 25.97 14.81 -30.31
CA GLN A 369 25.87 14.15 -29.01
C GLN A 369 24.89 12.98 -29.09
N VAL A 370 25.31 11.81 -28.60
CA VAL A 370 24.45 10.64 -28.43
C VAL A 370 23.92 10.58 -27.00
N ALA A 371 22.67 10.16 -26.86
CA ALA A 371 21.98 10.03 -25.59
C ALA A 371 22.65 9.00 -24.67
N THR A 372 22.54 9.24 -23.37
CA THR A 372 22.79 8.21 -22.36
C THR A 372 21.49 7.47 -22.10
N LEU A 373 21.50 6.14 -22.18
CA LEU A 373 20.34 5.28 -21.99
C LEU A 373 20.20 4.84 -20.53
N ALA A 374 18.98 4.90 -19.99
CA ALA A 374 18.64 4.49 -18.63
C ALA A 374 18.30 3.00 -18.56
N ASP A 375 19.30 2.16 -18.28
CA ASP A 375 19.16 0.71 -18.15
C ASP A 375 18.91 0.31 -16.69
N TYR A 376 17.83 0.80 -16.10
CA TYR A 376 17.35 0.43 -14.76
C TYR A 376 15.84 0.20 -14.76
N ASP A 377 15.35 -0.61 -13.80
CA ASP A 377 13.92 -0.77 -13.56
C ASP A 377 13.41 0.45 -12.78
N LEU A 378 12.21 0.91 -13.10
CA LEU A 378 11.58 2.04 -12.41
C LEU A 378 10.90 1.63 -11.11
N GLU A 379 10.80 0.32 -10.84
CA GLU A 379 9.99 -0.22 -9.75
C GLU A 379 8.55 0.33 -9.83
N ASN A 380 7.79 0.29 -8.74
CA ASN A 380 6.45 0.85 -8.66
C ASN A 380 6.45 2.32 -8.17
N GLU A 381 7.49 3.09 -8.49
CA GLU A 381 7.66 4.46 -7.98
C GLU A 381 7.33 5.56 -9.01
N ASP A 382 6.53 6.54 -8.58
CA ASP A 382 6.25 7.74 -9.37
C ASP A 382 7.50 8.64 -9.46
N ARG A 383 7.85 9.11 -10.67
CA ARG A 383 9.08 9.90 -10.92
C ARG A 383 8.87 11.03 -11.90
N ILE A 384 9.61 12.13 -11.73
CA ILE A 384 9.60 13.21 -12.73
C ILE A 384 10.31 12.75 -13.98
N VAL A 385 9.64 12.95 -15.12
CA VAL A 385 10.19 12.74 -16.45
C VAL A 385 9.97 13.94 -17.34
N PHE A 386 10.80 14.04 -18.36
CA PHE A 386 10.77 15.12 -19.35
C PHE A 386 10.54 14.52 -20.73
N VAL A 387 9.85 15.24 -21.60
CA VAL A 387 9.67 14.87 -23.00
C VAL A 387 10.13 16.03 -23.86
N SER A 388 10.92 15.72 -24.88
CA SER A 388 11.47 16.69 -25.82
C SER A 388 11.17 16.24 -27.24
N GLY A 389 10.38 17.02 -27.97
CA GLY A 389 9.90 16.63 -29.30
C GLY A 389 9.65 17.81 -30.21
N MET A 390 9.37 17.50 -31.47
CA MET A 390 9.15 18.49 -32.52
C MET A 390 7.65 18.52 -32.86
N THR A 391 7.06 19.71 -32.86
CA THR A 391 5.63 19.90 -33.12
C THR A 391 5.37 20.34 -34.56
N ALA A 392 4.13 20.18 -35.03
CA ALA A 392 3.71 20.68 -36.33
C ALA A 392 3.61 22.21 -36.30
N SER A 393 4.37 22.91 -37.15
CA SER A 393 4.18 24.35 -37.37
C SER A 393 3.04 24.59 -38.36
N GLN A 394 2.14 25.54 -38.07
CA GLN A 394 1.20 26.08 -39.06
C GLN A 394 1.87 27.08 -40.01
N ASP A 395 3.02 27.65 -39.62
CA ASP A 395 3.77 28.63 -40.42
C ASP A 395 5.03 28.01 -41.01
N ALA A 396 5.13 28.09 -42.34
CA ALA A 396 6.24 27.59 -43.15
C ALA A 396 7.49 28.49 -43.09
N THR A 397 7.94 28.86 -41.89
CA THR A 397 9.15 29.69 -41.70
C THR A 397 10.15 29.01 -40.76
N THR A 398 11.08 28.25 -41.34
CA THR A 398 12.49 27.98 -40.92
C THR A 398 12.89 27.67 -39.46
N GLN A 399 12.02 27.70 -38.45
CA GLN A 399 12.37 27.37 -37.06
C GLN A 399 11.83 26.00 -36.67
N LEU A 400 12.75 25.11 -36.25
CA LEU A 400 12.43 23.86 -35.55
C LEU A 400 11.63 24.20 -34.28
N ASN A 401 10.32 23.95 -34.30
CA ASN A 401 9.45 24.18 -33.15
C ASN A 401 9.58 23.01 -32.16
N ARG A 402 10.62 23.07 -31.32
CA ARG A 402 10.89 22.07 -30.28
C ARG A 402 10.07 22.39 -29.03
N GLN A 403 9.25 21.43 -28.59
CA GLN A 403 8.55 21.46 -27.32
C GLN A 403 9.29 20.63 -26.28
N PHE A 404 9.45 21.21 -25.09
CA PHE A 404 10.00 20.55 -23.91
C PHE A 404 8.99 20.64 -22.77
N SER A 405 8.58 19.49 -22.24
CA SER A 405 7.60 19.42 -21.15
C SER A 405 8.08 18.51 -20.04
N ALA A 406 7.71 18.85 -18.80
CA ALA A 406 7.92 18.00 -17.63
C ALA A 406 6.58 17.41 -17.16
N GLY A 407 6.64 16.26 -16.54
CA GLY A 407 5.48 15.57 -16.00
C GLY A 407 5.89 14.46 -15.05
N LEU A 408 4.89 13.74 -14.57
CA LEU A 408 5.06 12.63 -13.67
C LEU A 408 4.88 11.33 -14.45
N LEU A 409 5.89 10.47 -14.41
CA LEU A 409 5.80 9.06 -14.75
C LEU A 409 5.20 8.31 -13.58
N TYR A 410 4.22 7.46 -13.86
CA TYR A 410 3.62 6.61 -12.85
C TYR A 410 4.36 5.29 -12.73
N GLY A 411 4.83 5.01 -11.52
CA GLY A 411 5.39 3.71 -11.17
C GLY A 411 4.32 2.62 -11.25
N GLY A 412 4.67 1.45 -11.78
CA GLY A 412 3.71 0.36 -11.96
C GLY A 412 2.61 0.60 -13.00
N GLY A 413 2.82 1.59 -13.90
CA GLY A 413 2.00 2.07 -15.03
C GLY A 413 0.64 1.41 -15.34
N ILE A 414 0.58 0.09 -15.41
CA ILE A 414 -0.59 -0.78 -15.66
C ILE A 414 -1.82 -0.42 -14.83
N GLU A 415 -1.66 -0.02 -13.56
CA GLU A 415 -2.82 0.29 -12.70
C GLU A 415 -3.45 1.67 -12.97
N ARG A 416 -2.70 2.58 -13.61
CA ARG A 416 -3.15 3.97 -13.84
C ARG A 416 -3.52 4.25 -15.29
N ALA A 417 -3.24 3.34 -16.22
CA ALA A 417 -3.52 3.48 -17.64
C ALA A 417 -5.03 3.47 -17.99
N LYS A 418 -5.42 4.23 -19.01
CA LYS A 418 -6.81 4.49 -19.42
C LYS A 418 -7.37 3.60 -20.52
N ASP A 419 -6.62 2.77 -21.25
CA ASP A 419 -7.22 1.85 -22.23
C ASP A 419 -6.24 0.74 -22.66
N SER A 420 -6.76 -0.30 -23.32
CA SER A 420 -5.99 -1.44 -23.84
C SER A 420 -4.88 -1.08 -24.83
N ARG A 421 -4.94 0.06 -25.53
CA ARG A 421 -3.87 0.49 -26.43
C ARG A 421 -2.62 0.86 -25.67
N SER A 422 -2.72 1.18 -24.37
CA SER A 422 -1.58 1.42 -23.48
C SER A 422 -0.66 0.23 -23.28
N PHE A 423 -0.93 -0.94 -23.86
CA PHE A 423 -0.08 -2.14 -23.78
C PHE A 423 0.02 -2.95 -25.08
N ALA A 424 -0.72 -2.54 -26.13
CA ALA A 424 -0.42 -3.01 -27.47
C ALA A 424 0.90 -2.35 -27.90
N PHE A 425 1.81 -3.12 -28.50
CA PHE A 425 3.07 -2.58 -29.03
C PHE A 425 4.10 -2.10 -27.98
N GLY A 426 4.14 -2.71 -26.78
CA GLY A 426 5.23 -2.55 -25.81
C GLY A 426 5.21 -1.23 -25.03
N TYR A 427 4.06 -0.55 -24.98
CA TYR A 427 3.89 0.64 -24.15
C TYR A 427 3.82 0.22 -22.68
N GLU A 428 4.80 0.64 -21.89
CA GLU A 428 4.88 0.31 -20.46
C GLU A 428 5.06 1.59 -19.62
N LEU A 429 5.47 2.70 -20.24
CA LEU A 429 5.60 4.00 -19.59
C LEU A 429 4.27 4.75 -19.70
N VAL A 430 3.73 5.19 -18.57
CA VAL A 430 2.52 6.04 -18.47
C VAL A 430 2.88 7.31 -17.72
N TYR A 431 2.75 8.48 -18.35
CA TYR A 431 3.21 9.74 -17.76
C TYR A 431 2.32 10.94 -18.12
N THR A 432 2.45 12.03 -17.35
CA THR A 432 1.56 13.19 -17.44
C THR A 432 2.05 14.33 -18.35
N ASN A 433 3.20 14.21 -19.02
CA ASN A 433 3.74 15.25 -19.93
C ASN A 433 2.80 15.49 -21.10
N SER A 434 2.32 16.72 -21.31
CA SER A 434 1.55 17.03 -22.52
C SER A 434 2.43 16.91 -23.76
N THR A 435 1.88 16.30 -24.81
CA THR A 435 2.54 16.05 -26.09
C THR A 435 1.62 16.44 -27.22
N ASP A 436 2.12 17.22 -28.18
CA ASP A 436 1.36 17.68 -29.34
C ASP A 436 1.59 16.78 -30.57
N LYS A 437 0.76 16.96 -31.59
CA LYS A 437 0.88 16.24 -32.86
C LYS A 437 2.29 16.45 -33.47
N GLY A 438 2.92 15.34 -33.86
CA GLY A 438 4.28 15.32 -34.40
C GLY A 438 5.38 14.94 -33.40
N MET A 439 5.05 14.90 -32.10
CA MET A 439 6.02 14.48 -31.08
C MET A 439 6.24 12.97 -31.00
N SER A 440 5.51 12.14 -31.75
CA SER A 440 5.75 10.69 -31.78
C SER A 440 7.22 10.38 -32.08
N GLY A 441 7.84 9.53 -31.25
CA GLY A 441 9.26 9.22 -31.30
C GLY A 441 10.17 10.09 -30.41
N SER A 442 9.60 11.01 -29.63
CA SER A 442 10.36 11.88 -28.72
C SER A 442 11.05 11.08 -27.60
N PRO A 443 12.29 11.42 -27.20
CA PRO A 443 12.88 10.88 -25.98
C PRO A 443 12.08 11.28 -24.74
N VAL A 444 11.82 10.30 -23.89
CA VAL A 444 11.37 10.46 -22.51
C VAL A 444 12.62 10.40 -21.63
N LEU A 445 12.91 11.45 -20.86
CA LEU A 445 14.15 11.60 -20.10
C LEU A 445 13.91 11.61 -18.58
N ASP A 446 14.85 11.05 -17.82
CA ASP A 446 14.87 11.14 -16.36
C ASP A 446 15.44 12.49 -15.84
N SER A 447 15.53 12.64 -14.51
CA SER A 447 16.06 13.85 -13.86
C SER A 447 17.55 14.13 -14.08
N LEU A 448 18.28 13.22 -14.73
CA LEU A 448 19.68 13.39 -15.13
C LEU A 448 19.84 13.55 -16.65
N GLY A 449 18.73 13.61 -17.40
CA GLY A 449 18.73 13.75 -18.86
C GLY A 449 19.08 12.46 -19.60
N ARG A 450 18.90 11.29 -18.97
CA ARG A 450 19.08 9.98 -19.61
C ARG A 450 17.77 9.54 -20.25
N VAL A 451 17.84 8.96 -21.44
CA VAL A 451 16.66 8.47 -22.17
C VAL A 451 16.16 7.19 -21.50
N LEU A 452 14.98 7.31 -20.90
CA LEU A 452 14.23 6.27 -20.20
C LEU A 452 13.31 5.48 -21.14
N GLY A 453 12.86 6.12 -22.22
CA GLY A 453 12.02 5.50 -23.22
C GLY A 453 11.71 6.44 -24.37
N ILE A 454 10.82 6.00 -25.26
CA ILE A 454 10.40 6.73 -26.45
C ILE A 454 8.90 6.95 -26.36
N HIS A 455 8.47 8.20 -26.48
CA HIS A 455 7.07 8.56 -26.58
C HIS A 455 6.51 8.03 -27.90
N THR A 456 5.37 7.36 -27.86
CA THR A 456 4.78 6.71 -29.04
C THR A 456 3.32 7.11 -29.23
N ALA A 457 2.56 7.21 -28.14
CA ALA A 457 1.15 7.50 -28.19
C ALA A 457 0.72 8.30 -26.98
N ALA A 458 -0.51 8.76 -26.97
CA ALA A 458 -1.17 9.21 -25.76
C ALA A 458 -2.57 8.59 -25.70
N GLU A 459 -3.06 8.39 -24.49
CA GLU A 459 -4.27 7.61 -24.21
C GLU A 459 -5.54 8.31 -24.68
N GLY A 460 -6.56 7.52 -25.01
CA GLY A 460 -7.83 8.01 -25.56
C GLY A 460 -7.76 8.30 -27.06
N GLU A 461 -8.90 8.25 -27.74
CA GLU A 461 -9.00 8.77 -29.11
C GLU A 461 -8.97 10.30 -29.04
N PRO A 462 -8.23 10.99 -29.93
CA PRO A 462 -8.30 12.43 -29.97
C PRO A 462 -9.74 12.88 -30.18
N THR A 463 -10.24 13.66 -29.23
CA THR A 463 -11.66 13.96 -29.17
C THR A 463 -11.90 15.31 -29.84
N LEU A 464 -12.61 15.29 -30.96
CA LEU A 464 -13.07 16.52 -31.62
C LEU A 464 -14.20 17.14 -30.80
N ILE A 465 -13.99 18.39 -30.39
CA ILE A 465 -14.99 19.20 -29.70
C ILE A 465 -15.53 20.19 -30.70
N LYS A 466 -16.77 19.96 -31.12
CA LYS A 466 -17.54 20.95 -31.85
C LYS A 466 -17.97 22.05 -30.89
N GLN A 467 -17.39 23.22 -31.08
CA GLN A 467 -17.65 24.40 -30.28
C GLN A 467 -19.05 24.96 -30.56
N LYS A 468 -19.55 25.82 -29.68
CA LYS A 468 -20.74 26.64 -29.96
C LYS A 468 -20.62 27.44 -31.26
N THR A 469 -19.41 27.83 -31.65
CA THR A 469 -19.10 28.59 -32.87
C THR A 469 -19.15 27.74 -34.14
N GLY A 470 -19.21 26.40 -34.03
CA GLY A 470 -19.17 25.46 -35.15
C GLY A 470 -17.76 24.98 -35.53
N GLU A 471 -16.70 25.58 -34.97
CA GLU A 471 -15.32 25.13 -35.13
C GLU A 471 -15.06 23.83 -34.37
N GLU A 472 -14.26 22.93 -34.93
CA GLU A 472 -13.85 21.68 -34.29
C GLU A 472 -12.40 21.80 -33.79
N ARG A 473 -12.21 21.65 -32.48
CA ARG A 473 -10.87 21.57 -31.87
C ARG A 473 -10.64 20.21 -31.24
N GLU A 474 -9.47 19.65 -31.48
CA GLU A 474 -9.05 18.35 -30.97
C GLU A 474 -8.45 18.50 -29.57
N ILE A 475 -8.90 17.68 -28.62
CA ILE A 475 -8.26 17.58 -27.30
C ILE A 475 -7.92 16.12 -26.98
N GLN A 476 -6.75 15.93 -26.38
CA GLN A 476 -6.34 14.65 -25.85
C GLN A 476 -6.62 14.56 -24.34
N LEU A 477 -7.59 13.73 -23.99
CA LEU A 477 -7.93 13.41 -22.61
C LEU A 477 -7.24 12.10 -22.22
N GLY A 478 -5.97 12.18 -21.86
CA GLY A 478 -5.12 10.99 -21.70
C GLY A 478 -4.10 11.09 -20.58
N TYR A 479 -3.34 10.03 -20.36
CA TYR A 479 -1.90 10.14 -20.11
C TYR A 479 -1.14 10.02 -21.43
N SER A 480 0.16 10.26 -21.40
CA SER A 480 1.05 9.96 -22.51
C SER A 480 1.73 8.62 -22.28
N LEU A 481 2.02 7.92 -23.37
CA LEU A 481 2.52 6.56 -23.39
C LEU A 481 3.88 6.50 -24.07
N GLY A 482 4.70 5.56 -23.63
CA GLY A 482 5.99 5.28 -24.26
C GLY A 482 6.48 3.85 -24.06
N VAL A 483 7.38 3.44 -24.95
CA VAL A 483 8.11 2.17 -24.87
C VAL A 483 9.39 2.40 -24.04
N PRO A 484 9.66 1.59 -22.99
CA PRO A 484 10.89 1.72 -22.22
C PRO A 484 12.15 1.44 -23.05
N ILE A 485 13.23 2.11 -22.68
CA ILE A 485 14.53 1.88 -23.33
C ILE A 485 15.06 0.48 -23.02
N ARG A 486 14.67 -0.12 -21.90
CA ARG A 486 15.03 -1.51 -21.57
C ARG A 486 14.42 -2.51 -22.52
N THR A 487 13.17 -2.30 -22.95
CA THR A 487 12.52 -3.11 -23.98
C THR A 487 13.32 -3.04 -25.28
N PHE A 488 13.76 -1.84 -25.68
CA PHE A 488 14.67 -1.68 -26.82
C PHE A 488 16.01 -2.41 -26.64
N LEU A 489 16.67 -2.27 -25.49
CA LEU A 489 17.96 -2.91 -25.22
C LEU A 489 17.87 -4.44 -25.25
N ALA A 490 16.79 -5.01 -24.70
CA ALA A 490 16.52 -6.45 -24.74
C ALA A 490 16.33 -6.95 -26.18
N LEU A 491 15.60 -6.19 -27.02
CA LEU A 491 15.42 -6.52 -28.44
C LEU A 491 16.74 -6.48 -29.22
N VAL A 492 17.59 -5.49 -28.95
CA VAL A 492 18.92 -5.37 -29.58
C VAL A 492 19.83 -6.53 -29.18
N GLU A 493 19.80 -6.94 -27.91
CA GLU A 493 20.57 -8.07 -27.40
C GLU A 493 20.09 -9.40 -27.99
N GLN A 494 18.78 -9.62 -28.03
CA GLN A 494 18.15 -10.81 -28.61
C GLN A 494 18.54 -10.99 -30.08
N GLU A 495 18.59 -9.91 -30.86
CA GLU A 495 18.96 -9.94 -32.27
C GLU A 495 20.47 -9.79 -32.54
N LYS A 496 21.28 -9.59 -31.50
CA LYS A 496 22.74 -9.47 -31.57
C LYS A 496 23.23 -8.38 -32.56
N LEU A 497 22.60 -7.21 -32.56
CA LEU A 497 22.90 -6.14 -33.54
C LEU A 497 24.30 -5.49 -33.37
N GLY A 498 25.08 -5.84 -32.36
CA GLY A 498 26.48 -5.39 -32.21
C GLY A 498 26.66 -3.88 -32.01
N LEU A 499 25.63 -3.18 -31.51
CA LEU A 499 25.65 -1.73 -31.27
C LEU A 499 26.17 -1.41 -29.86
N ASN A 500 27.03 -0.40 -29.75
CA ASN A 500 27.53 0.09 -28.47
C ASN A 500 26.74 1.32 -28.03
N PHE A 501 26.06 1.20 -26.88
CA PHE A 501 25.27 2.29 -26.29
C PHE A 501 25.94 2.85 -25.05
N LYS A 502 25.85 4.17 -24.86
CA LYS A 502 26.20 4.81 -23.59
C LYS A 502 25.05 4.54 -22.61
N LYS A 503 25.21 3.62 -21.65
CA LYS A 503 24.13 3.20 -20.73
C LYS A 503 24.54 3.28 -19.26
N HIS A 504 23.60 3.67 -18.40
CA HIS A 504 23.77 3.69 -16.94
C HIS A 504 22.68 2.85 -16.28
N THR A 505 23.05 2.09 -15.24
CA THR A 505 22.15 1.13 -14.56
C THR A 505 21.67 1.58 -13.18
N THR A 506 22.05 2.77 -12.74
CA THR A 506 21.67 3.31 -11.42
C THR A 506 20.48 4.25 -11.52
N LEU A 507 19.48 4.05 -10.65
CA LEU A 507 18.36 4.98 -10.50
C LEU A 507 18.85 6.37 -10.08
N PRO A 508 18.24 7.45 -10.61
CA PRO A 508 18.59 8.80 -10.19
C PRO A 508 18.07 9.07 -8.77
N PRO A 509 18.76 9.92 -7.98
CA PRO A 509 18.27 10.36 -6.68
C PRO A 509 16.85 10.94 -6.80
N ARG A 510 15.98 10.62 -5.82
CA ARG A 510 14.63 11.18 -5.79
C ARG A 510 14.70 12.70 -5.58
N LEU A 511 13.93 13.42 -6.38
CA LEU A 511 13.69 14.84 -6.17
C LEU A 511 12.76 15.01 -4.97
N SER A 512 13.00 16.02 -4.13
CA SER A 512 12.08 16.32 -3.03
C SER A 512 10.72 16.76 -3.57
N ALA A 513 9.63 16.57 -2.81
CA ALA A 513 8.30 16.98 -3.28
C ALA A 513 8.22 18.48 -3.67
N PRO A 514 8.89 19.42 -2.95
CA PRO A 514 9.02 20.80 -3.41
C PRO A 514 9.68 20.96 -4.78
N GLN A 515 10.75 20.20 -5.05
CA GLN A 515 11.44 20.23 -6.34
C GLN A 515 10.54 19.69 -7.47
N GLN A 516 9.84 18.59 -7.20
CA GLN A 516 8.89 18.02 -8.15
C GLN A 516 7.77 19.01 -8.49
N ASP A 517 7.18 19.65 -7.48
CA ASP A 517 6.13 20.67 -7.69
C ASP A 517 6.63 21.86 -8.49
N ALA A 518 7.84 22.37 -8.17
CA ALA A 518 8.43 23.47 -8.89
C ALA A 518 8.63 23.11 -10.37
N ILE A 519 9.13 21.91 -10.67
CA ILE A 519 9.32 21.42 -12.05
C ILE A 519 7.98 21.31 -12.78
N ILE A 520 7.01 20.60 -12.20
CA ILE A 520 5.70 20.37 -12.84
C ILE A 520 4.98 21.70 -13.07
N THR A 521 4.96 22.58 -12.07
CA THR A 521 4.26 23.87 -12.17
C THR A 521 4.93 24.80 -13.18
N SER A 522 6.27 24.86 -13.22
CA SER A 522 6.99 25.69 -14.20
C SER A 522 6.80 25.22 -15.65
N ALA A 523 6.66 23.91 -15.88
CA ALA A 523 6.53 23.34 -17.21
C ALA A 523 5.14 23.53 -17.86
N LEU A 524 4.12 23.90 -17.10
CA LEU A 524 2.73 23.84 -17.56
C LEU A 524 2.09 25.18 -17.92
N ASN A 525 2.78 26.30 -17.66
CA ASN A 525 2.32 27.68 -17.95
C ASN A 525 0.80 27.87 -17.73
N LEU A 526 0.35 27.59 -16.49
CA LEU A 526 -1.07 27.42 -16.12
C LEU A 526 -1.81 28.74 -15.86
N ALA A 527 -1.72 29.71 -16.76
CA ALA A 527 -2.59 30.88 -16.69
C ALA A 527 -4.06 30.42 -16.85
N PRO A 528 -4.97 30.78 -15.93
CA PRO A 528 -6.38 30.46 -16.08
C PRO A 528 -6.94 31.18 -17.32
N PRO A 529 -7.86 30.54 -18.07
CA PRO A 529 -8.62 31.19 -19.12
C PRO A 529 -9.39 32.41 -18.57
N GLY A 530 -9.67 33.39 -19.43
CA GLY A 530 -10.47 34.56 -19.05
C GLY A 530 -11.92 34.19 -18.75
N ASP A 531 -12.68 35.07 -18.10
CA ASP A 531 -14.06 34.76 -17.71
C ASP A 531 -15.01 34.54 -18.90
N ASN A 532 -14.68 35.05 -20.08
CA ASN A 532 -15.42 34.85 -21.34
C ASN A 532 -14.93 33.66 -22.17
N SER A 533 -14.01 32.85 -21.63
CA SER A 533 -13.47 31.68 -22.31
C SER A 533 -14.51 30.60 -22.57
N ASP A 534 -14.36 29.90 -23.69
CA ASP A 534 -15.29 28.85 -24.12
C ASP A 534 -15.08 27.51 -23.38
N GLU A 535 -15.93 26.53 -23.68
CA GLU A 535 -15.91 25.22 -23.05
C GLU A 535 -14.60 24.43 -23.29
N PHE A 536 -13.94 24.63 -24.44
CA PHE A 536 -12.71 23.93 -24.78
C PHE A 536 -11.53 24.51 -23.99
N GLU A 537 -11.44 25.84 -23.86
CA GLU A 537 -10.40 26.49 -23.08
C GLU A 537 -10.44 26.09 -21.61
N TRP A 538 -11.64 26.08 -21.00
CA TRP A 538 -11.82 25.60 -19.63
C TRP A 538 -11.54 24.10 -19.48
N LEU A 539 -11.96 23.27 -20.44
CA LEU A 539 -11.66 21.83 -20.42
C LEU A 539 -10.15 21.59 -20.55
N ASN A 540 -9.47 22.27 -21.46
CA ASN A 540 -8.03 22.13 -21.67
C ASN A 540 -7.24 22.60 -20.44
N TYR A 541 -7.64 23.73 -19.85
CA TYR A 541 -7.07 24.20 -18.60
C TYR A 541 -7.25 23.19 -17.46
N GLY A 542 -8.46 22.66 -17.28
CA GLY A 542 -8.74 21.59 -16.31
C GLY A 542 -7.92 20.32 -16.58
N ASN A 543 -7.73 19.95 -17.84
CA ASN A 543 -6.91 18.79 -18.22
C ASN A 543 -5.43 18.99 -17.85
N LYS A 544 -4.88 20.18 -18.09
CA LYS A 544 -3.51 20.52 -17.65
C LYS A 544 -3.38 20.45 -16.13
N LEU A 545 -4.36 21.00 -15.38
CA LEU A 545 -4.40 20.92 -13.92
C LEU A 545 -4.49 19.47 -13.41
N LEU A 546 -5.32 18.63 -14.04
CA LEU A 546 -5.46 17.21 -13.74
C LEU A 546 -4.13 16.48 -13.92
N ARG A 547 -3.41 16.75 -15.02
CA ARG A 547 -2.07 16.20 -15.30
C ARG A 547 -0.99 16.73 -14.35
N SER A 548 -1.26 17.85 -13.66
CA SER A 548 -0.41 18.44 -12.62
C SER A 548 -0.68 17.92 -11.21
N GLN A 549 -1.67 17.05 -11.04
CA GLN A 549 -2.19 16.65 -9.72
C GLN A 549 -2.76 17.81 -8.89
N LYS A 550 -3.35 18.82 -9.55
CA LYS A 550 -4.11 19.91 -8.92
C LYS A 550 -5.60 19.59 -9.07
N TYR A 551 -6.05 18.54 -8.40
CA TYR A 551 -7.32 17.87 -8.71
C TYR A 551 -8.53 18.72 -8.35
N GLU A 552 -8.48 19.45 -7.23
CA GLU A 552 -9.57 20.34 -6.81
C GLU A 552 -9.81 21.45 -7.86
N LYS A 553 -8.74 22.14 -8.25
CA LYS A 553 -8.82 23.17 -9.31
C LYS A 553 -9.22 22.62 -10.67
N ALA A 554 -8.79 21.40 -10.98
CA ALA A 554 -9.23 20.74 -12.20
C ALA A 554 -10.76 20.56 -12.19
N VAL A 555 -11.34 20.13 -11.07
CA VAL A 555 -12.80 20.03 -10.88
C VAL A 555 -13.48 21.39 -11.09
N ASP A 556 -12.94 22.47 -10.55
CA ASP A 556 -13.48 23.83 -10.74
C ASP A 556 -13.45 24.27 -12.21
N ALA A 557 -12.32 24.04 -12.90
CA ALA A 557 -12.19 24.33 -14.32
C ALA A 557 -13.19 23.51 -15.16
N PHE A 558 -13.38 22.22 -14.84
CA PHE A 558 -14.38 21.40 -15.50
C PHE A 558 -15.81 21.84 -15.20
N ASN A 559 -16.10 22.32 -13.99
CA ASN A 559 -17.39 22.90 -13.65
C ASN A 559 -17.68 24.16 -14.50
N LYS A 560 -16.68 25.00 -14.76
CA LYS A 560 -16.81 26.14 -15.68
C LYS A 560 -17.07 25.68 -17.11
N ALA A 561 -16.35 24.67 -17.61
CA ALA A 561 -16.60 24.08 -18.94
C ALA A 561 -18.04 23.52 -19.07
N ILE A 562 -18.52 22.80 -18.05
CA ILE A 562 -19.88 22.24 -17.99
C ILE A 562 -20.93 23.34 -17.92
N LYS A 563 -20.67 24.44 -17.20
CA LYS A 563 -21.58 25.60 -17.14
C LYS A 563 -21.75 26.24 -18.52
N VAL A 564 -20.67 26.32 -19.31
CA VAL A 564 -20.73 26.82 -20.69
C VAL A 564 -21.48 25.83 -21.58
N LYS A 565 -21.17 24.53 -21.50
CA LYS A 565 -21.78 23.47 -22.31
C LYS A 565 -22.17 22.24 -21.46
N PRO A 566 -23.43 22.15 -20.98
CA PRO A 566 -23.86 21.11 -20.04
C PRO A 566 -23.83 19.67 -20.56
N ASP A 567 -23.91 19.47 -21.87
CA ASP A 567 -23.89 18.16 -22.55
C ASP A 567 -22.48 17.72 -22.97
N LEU A 568 -21.43 18.45 -22.58
CA LEU A 568 -20.03 18.14 -22.87
C LEU A 568 -19.54 16.94 -22.06
N TYR A 569 -19.79 15.73 -22.55
CA TYR A 569 -19.43 14.47 -21.88
C TYR A 569 -17.95 14.39 -21.49
N GLN A 570 -17.06 15.03 -22.26
CA GLN A 570 -15.62 15.14 -22.02
C GLN A 570 -15.32 15.79 -20.67
N ALA A 571 -16.01 16.89 -20.35
CA ALA A 571 -15.82 17.61 -19.09
C ALA A 571 -16.38 16.80 -17.91
N TRP A 572 -17.53 16.14 -18.08
CA TRP A 572 -18.06 15.22 -17.07
C TRP A 572 -17.11 14.04 -16.80
N TYR A 573 -16.57 13.43 -17.84
CA TYR A 573 -15.57 12.36 -17.71
C TYR A 573 -14.30 12.85 -17.01
N ALA A 574 -13.72 13.96 -17.45
CA ALA A 574 -12.50 14.52 -16.88
C ALA A 574 -12.69 14.95 -15.42
N ARG A 575 -13.86 15.51 -15.09
CA ARG A 575 -14.24 15.83 -13.71
C ARG A 575 -14.40 14.60 -12.84
N GLY A 576 -15.08 13.56 -13.33
CA GLY A 576 -15.20 12.28 -12.63
C GLY A 576 -13.85 11.66 -12.30
N ARG A 577 -12.88 11.74 -13.23
CA ARG A 577 -11.50 11.30 -12.99
C ARG A 577 -10.80 12.11 -11.91
N ALA A 578 -10.90 13.44 -11.97
CA ALA A 578 -10.31 14.31 -10.94
C ALA A 578 -10.92 14.04 -9.55
N GLN A 579 -12.21 13.73 -9.48
CA GLN A 579 -12.90 13.35 -8.24
C GLN A 579 -12.49 11.96 -7.75
N ARG A 580 -12.37 10.97 -8.64
CA ARG A 580 -11.91 9.62 -8.28
C ARG A 580 -10.48 9.64 -7.74
N LEU A 581 -9.59 10.44 -8.31
CA LEU A 581 -8.22 10.64 -7.82
C LEU A 581 -8.17 11.35 -6.45
N GLN A 582 -9.21 12.12 -6.10
CA GLN A 582 -9.43 12.66 -4.75
C GLN A 582 -10.13 11.66 -3.82
N GLN A 583 -10.39 10.42 -4.26
CA GLN A 583 -11.18 9.40 -3.55
C GLN A 583 -12.62 9.83 -3.25
N LYS A 584 -13.13 10.85 -3.94
CA LYS A 584 -14.52 11.32 -3.90
C LYS A 584 -15.39 10.44 -4.79
N TYR A 585 -15.51 9.16 -4.44
CA TYR A 585 -16.12 8.14 -5.30
C TYR A 585 -17.62 8.38 -5.57
N LYS A 586 -18.35 8.96 -4.61
CA LYS A 586 -19.79 9.26 -4.79
C LYS A 586 -20.01 10.37 -5.83
N GLU A 587 -19.18 11.40 -5.80
CA GLU A 587 -19.23 12.52 -6.75
C GLU A 587 -18.71 12.09 -8.13
N ALA A 588 -17.65 11.28 -8.16
CA ALA A 588 -17.12 10.68 -9.38
C ALA A 588 -18.17 9.82 -10.09
N LEU A 589 -18.92 9.01 -9.32
CA LEU A 589 -20.01 8.17 -9.83
C LEU A 589 -21.04 9.00 -10.60
N GLU A 590 -21.52 10.11 -10.04
CA GLU A 590 -22.48 10.99 -10.73
C GLU A 590 -21.88 11.58 -12.01
N SER A 591 -20.62 12.03 -11.94
CA SER A 591 -19.93 12.58 -13.11
C SER A 591 -19.78 11.55 -14.24
N PHE A 592 -19.45 10.29 -13.93
CA PHE A 592 -19.35 9.24 -14.94
C PHE A 592 -20.72 8.79 -15.48
N LYS A 593 -21.77 8.76 -14.65
CA LYS A 593 -23.15 8.53 -15.10
C LYS A 593 -23.60 9.60 -16.10
N ARG A 594 -23.26 10.87 -15.86
CA ARG A 594 -23.55 11.95 -16.81
C ARG A 594 -22.77 11.82 -18.11
N ALA A 595 -21.47 11.50 -18.04
CA ALA A 595 -20.66 11.28 -19.24
C ALA A 595 -21.23 10.14 -20.12
N THR A 596 -21.60 9.02 -19.51
CA THR A 596 -22.19 7.86 -20.22
C THR A 596 -23.61 8.14 -20.71
N THR A 597 -24.38 9.00 -20.05
CA THR A 597 -25.70 9.45 -20.53
C THR A 597 -25.57 10.30 -21.80
N TYR A 598 -24.66 11.27 -21.82
CA TYR A 598 -24.47 12.13 -22.99
C TYR A 598 -23.76 11.41 -24.16
N ARG A 599 -22.90 10.43 -23.87
CA ARG A 599 -22.23 9.61 -24.90
C ARG A 599 -22.17 8.15 -24.48
N ALA A 600 -23.25 7.41 -24.77
CA ALA A 600 -23.38 6.00 -24.41
C ALA A 600 -22.33 5.07 -25.05
N THR A 601 -21.68 5.49 -26.14
CA THR A 601 -20.63 4.72 -26.83
C THR A 601 -19.23 5.03 -26.33
N TYR A 602 -19.05 5.94 -25.36
CA TYR A 602 -17.73 6.31 -24.85
C TYR A 602 -17.32 5.33 -23.73
N ASP A 603 -16.71 4.22 -24.15
CA ASP A 603 -16.31 3.12 -23.28
C ASP A 603 -15.36 3.51 -22.13
N PRO A 604 -14.46 4.51 -22.22
CA PRO A 604 -13.61 4.88 -21.09
C PRO A 604 -14.42 5.38 -19.89
N ALA A 605 -15.55 6.06 -20.12
CA ALA A 605 -16.42 6.49 -19.02
C ALA A 605 -17.16 5.31 -18.37
N TRP A 606 -17.56 4.30 -19.16
CA TRP A 606 -18.17 3.08 -18.62
C TRP A 606 -17.20 2.26 -17.78
N ARG A 607 -15.92 2.18 -18.18
CA ARG A 607 -14.92 1.48 -17.37
C ARG A 607 -14.66 2.21 -16.05
N GLU A 608 -14.40 3.51 -16.09
CA GLU A 608 -14.18 4.28 -14.84
C GLU A 608 -15.42 4.27 -13.95
N LEU A 609 -16.63 4.19 -14.53
CA LEU A 609 -17.88 3.97 -13.80
C LEU A 609 -17.88 2.62 -13.09
N GLY A 610 -17.52 1.53 -13.79
CA GLY A 610 -17.38 0.19 -13.22
C GLY A 610 -16.38 0.15 -12.06
N ASP A 611 -15.19 0.73 -12.25
CA ASP A 611 -14.14 0.79 -11.22
C ASP A 611 -14.58 1.64 -10.00
N THR A 612 -15.29 2.75 -10.25
CA THR A 612 -15.84 3.61 -9.17
C THR A 612 -16.94 2.88 -8.39
N LEU A 613 -17.78 2.10 -9.07
CA LEU A 613 -18.81 1.28 -8.44
C LEU A 613 -18.20 0.14 -7.61
N PHE A 614 -17.12 -0.48 -8.11
CA PHE A 614 -16.34 -1.46 -7.36
C PHE A 614 -15.78 -0.85 -6.06
N ALA A 615 -15.16 0.33 -6.13
CA ALA A 615 -14.65 1.04 -4.95
C ALA A 615 -15.75 1.44 -3.94
N LEU A 616 -17.01 1.52 -4.38
CA LEU A 616 -18.19 1.74 -3.54
C LEU A 616 -18.87 0.44 -3.08
N ASN A 617 -18.25 -0.73 -3.33
CA ASN A 617 -18.79 -2.07 -3.05
C ASN A 617 -20.13 -2.38 -3.75
N ARG A 618 -20.44 -1.67 -4.85
CA ARG A 618 -21.66 -1.86 -5.66
C ARG A 618 -21.41 -2.83 -6.81
N TYR A 619 -21.06 -4.06 -6.47
CA TYR A 619 -20.50 -5.04 -7.40
C TYR A 619 -21.43 -5.42 -8.56
N ASP A 620 -22.75 -5.57 -8.33
CA ASP A 620 -23.69 -5.89 -9.41
C ASP A 620 -23.82 -4.78 -10.47
N GLU A 621 -23.74 -3.52 -10.06
CA GLU A 621 -23.74 -2.38 -10.99
C GLU A 621 -22.38 -2.26 -11.69
N ALA A 622 -21.28 -2.50 -10.97
CA ALA A 622 -19.95 -2.55 -11.54
C ALA A 622 -19.86 -3.60 -12.67
N ARG A 623 -20.43 -4.79 -12.44
CA ARG A 623 -20.53 -5.86 -13.44
C ARG A 623 -21.20 -5.37 -14.72
N GLN A 624 -22.36 -4.74 -14.60
CA GLN A 624 -23.13 -4.24 -15.75
C GLN A 624 -22.37 -3.17 -16.53
N ALA A 625 -21.70 -2.25 -15.84
CA ALA A 625 -20.88 -1.22 -16.49
C ALA A 625 -19.72 -1.83 -17.28
N LEU A 626 -19.05 -2.86 -16.75
CA LEU A 626 -17.94 -3.53 -17.42
C LEU A 626 -18.40 -4.43 -18.57
N GLU A 627 -19.53 -5.13 -18.42
CA GLU A 627 -20.17 -5.86 -19.52
C GLU A 627 -20.57 -4.91 -20.66
N LYS A 628 -20.97 -3.67 -20.34
CA LYS A 628 -21.23 -2.64 -21.34
C LYS A 628 -19.96 -2.26 -22.11
N VAL A 629 -18.82 -2.11 -21.43
CA VAL A 629 -17.52 -1.88 -22.10
C VAL A 629 -17.20 -3.02 -23.06
N ILE A 630 -17.34 -4.27 -22.62
CA ILE A 630 -17.07 -5.46 -23.44
C ILE A 630 -17.99 -5.52 -24.67
N SER A 631 -19.26 -5.08 -24.54
CA SER A 631 -20.19 -5.01 -25.67
C SER A 631 -19.80 -3.94 -26.72
N LEU A 632 -19.16 -2.86 -26.29
CA LEU A 632 -18.67 -1.78 -27.16
C LEU A 632 -17.31 -2.13 -27.78
N LYS A 633 -16.45 -2.79 -27.00
CA LYS A 633 -15.07 -3.11 -27.34
C LYS A 633 -14.69 -4.51 -26.83
N PRO A 634 -14.95 -5.56 -27.63
CA PRO A 634 -14.77 -6.96 -27.22
C PRO A 634 -13.31 -7.39 -26.96
N ASP A 635 -12.33 -6.58 -27.35
CA ASP A 635 -10.89 -6.77 -27.15
C ASP A 635 -10.32 -5.90 -26.02
N GLU A 636 -11.17 -5.24 -25.21
CA GLU A 636 -10.71 -4.42 -24.07
C GLU A 636 -10.37 -5.28 -22.85
N PHE A 637 -9.12 -5.72 -22.74
CA PHE A 637 -8.68 -6.61 -21.64
C PHE A 637 -8.90 -6.03 -20.24
N MET A 638 -8.83 -4.70 -20.07
CA MET A 638 -9.06 -4.06 -18.76
C MET A 638 -10.49 -4.28 -18.27
N ALA A 639 -11.46 -4.32 -19.17
CA ALA A 639 -12.85 -4.61 -18.83
C ALA A 639 -13.02 -6.05 -18.36
N TYR A 640 -12.38 -7.02 -19.03
CA TYR A 640 -12.37 -8.42 -18.57
C TYR A 640 -11.63 -8.61 -17.25
N ARG A 641 -10.52 -7.90 -17.03
CA ARG A 641 -9.80 -7.89 -15.73
C ARG A 641 -10.70 -7.37 -14.61
N GLY A 642 -11.31 -6.20 -14.81
CA GLY A 642 -12.26 -5.63 -13.86
C GLY A 642 -13.45 -6.55 -13.62
N LEU A 643 -13.95 -7.21 -14.66
CA LEU A 643 -15.05 -8.15 -14.57
C LEU A 643 -14.65 -9.41 -13.78
N CYS A 644 -13.41 -9.90 -13.95
CA CYS A 644 -12.86 -10.99 -13.15
C CYS A 644 -12.84 -10.63 -11.66
N ASN A 645 -12.34 -9.44 -11.30
CA ASN A 645 -12.38 -8.92 -9.91
C ASN A 645 -13.80 -8.87 -9.36
N VAL A 646 -14.71 -8.17 -10.06
CA VAL A 646 -16.10 -7.98 -9.63
C VAL A 646 -16.82 -9.31 -9.43
N LEU A 647 -16.66 -10.26 -10.35
CA LEU A 647 -17.28 -11.57 -10.24
C LEU A 647 -16.65 -12.41 -9.12
N GLY A 648 -15.36 -12.24 -8.84
CA GLY A 648 -14.68 -12.84 -7.71
C GLY A 648 -15.25 -12.37 -6.37
N GLU A 649 -15.46 -11.06 -6.21
CA GLU A 649 -16.10 -10.47 -5.01
C GLU A 649 -17.57 -10.91 -4.85
N LEU A 650 -18.28 -11.11 -5.97
CA LEU A 650 -19.63 -11.70 -5.98
C LEU A 650 -19.65 -13.21 -5.68
N GLY A 651 -18.49 -13.84 -5.47
CA GLY A 651 -18.36 -15.30 -5.26
C GLY A 651 -18.63 -16.14 -6.51
N ASN A 652 -18.80 -15.52 -7.68
CA ASN A 652 -19.05 -16.22 -8.94
C ASN A 652 -17.73 -16.66 -9.61
N TYR A 653 -16.94 -17.46 -8.88
CA TYR A 653 -15.58 -17.81 -9.26
C TYR A 653 -15.47 -18.46 -10.65
N SER A 654 -16.44 -19.29 -11.06
CA SER A 654 -16.44 -19.90 -12.39
C SER A 654 -16.54 -18.86 -13.52
N LYS A 655 -17.41 -17.85 -13.39
CA LYS A 655 -17.50 -16.78 -14.40
C LYS A 655 -16.31 -15.83 -14.29
N ALA A 656 -15.81 -15.57 -13.08
CA ALA A 656 -14.62 -14.76 -12.86
C ALA A 656 -13.41 -15.36 -13.60
N ILE A 657 -13.15 -16.65 -13.44
CA ILE A 657 -12.07 -17.37 -14.14
C ILE A 657 -12.21 -17.22 -15.67
N LYS A 658 -13.42 -17.35 -16.23
CA LYS A 658 -13.65 -17.15 -17.68
C LYS A 658 -13.33 -15.72 -18.14
N ALA A 659 -13.67 -14.71 -17.34
CA ALA A 659 -13.30 -13.32 -17.63
C ALA A 659 -11.78 -13.15 -17.58
N CYS A 660 -11.12 -13.72 -16.57
CA CYS A 660 -9.66 -13.77 -16.48
C CYS A 660 -9.02 -14.47 -17.69
N ASP A 661 -9.58 -15.57 -18.17
CA ASP A 661 -9.09 -16.27 -19.37
C ASP A 661 -9.13 -15.38 -20.61
N GLN A 662 -10.19 -14.58 -20.80
CA GLN A 662 -10.25 -13.60 -21.89
C GLN A 662 -9.21 -12.49 -21.71
N ALA A 663 -9.04 -11.98 -20.48
CA ALA A 663 -8.01 -10.98 -20.21
C ALA A 663 -6.60 -11.50 -20.54
N ILE A 664 -6.27 -12.75 -20.17
CA ILE A 664 -5.00 -13.42 -20.48
C ILE A 664 -4.84 -13.62 -21.98
N LYS A 665 -5.91 -14.07 -22.67
CA LYS A 665 -5.88 -14.29 -24.12
C LYS A 665 -5.56 -13.01 -24.90
N ILE A 666 -6.09 -11.88 -24.45
CA ILE A 666 -5.87 -10.58 -25.10
C ILE A 666 -4.50 -10.00 -24.71
N ASN A 667 -4.14 -10.04 -23.42
CA ASN A 667 -2.91 -9.48 -22.90
C ASN A 667 -2.28 -10.38 -21.81
N PRO A 668 -1.39 -11.33 -22.19
CA PRO A 668 -0.82 -12.30 -21.26
C PRO A 668 0.34 -11.69 -20.44
N GLN A 669 -0.01 -10.90 -19.43
CA GLN A 669 0.93 -10.25 -18.51
C GLN A 669 0.89 -10.90 -17.11
N PRO A 670 1.95 -10.79 -16.28
CA PRO A 670 2.02 -11.45 -14.97
C PRO A 670 0.79 -11.23 -14.09
N LEU A 671 0.26 -9.99 -14.07
CA LEU A 671 -0.86 -9.60 -13.24
C LEU A 671 -2.15 -10.38 -13.55
N GLN A 672 -2.40 -10.72 -14.82
CA GLN A 672 -3.59 -11.44 -15.25
C GLN A 672 -3.56 -12.89 -14.75
N TYR A 673 -2.38 -13.53 -14.79
CA TYR A 673 -2.19 -14.85 -14.19
C TYR A 673 -2.33 -14.79 -12.68
N ILE A 674 -1.72 -13.80 -12.02
CA ILE A 674 -1.85 -13.61 -10.57
C ILE A 674 -3.32 -13.46 -10.18
N LEU A 675 -4.09 -12.66 -10.92
CA LEU A 675 -5.51 -12.45 -10.63
C LEU A 675 -6.34 -13.74 -10.79
N ARG A 676 -6.10 -14.51 -11.86
CA ARG A 676 -6.74 -15.82 -12.03
C ARG A 676 -6.33 -16.79 -10.91
N GLY A 677 -5.06 -16.77 -10.52
CA GLY A 677 -4.53 -17.55 -9.41
C GLY A 677 -5.16 -17.20 -8.06
N GLU A 678 -5.37 -15.91 -7.77
CA GLU A 678 -6.10 -15.47 -6.58
C GLU A 678 -7.57 -15.92 -6.62
N THR A 679 -8.23 -15.78 -7.77
CA THR A 679 -9.61 -16.23 -7.96
C THR A 679 -9.74 -17.75 -7.75
N ARG A 680 -8.78 -18.53 -8.26
CA ARG A 680 -8.68 -19.99 -8.05
C ARG A 680 -8.39 -20.34 -6.60
N THR A 681 -7.50 -19.60 -5.93
CA THR A 681 -7.25 -19.74 -4.50
C THR A 681 -8.54 -19.56 -3.70
N ASN A 682 -9.30 -18.51 -3.99
CA ASN A 682 -10.58 -18.24 -3.33
C ASN A 682 -11.65 -19.30 -3.65
N MET A 683 -11.61 -19.91 -4.84
CA MET A 683 -12.45 -21.04 -5.21
C MET A 683 -12.02 -22.36 -4.53
N GLY A 684 -10.82 -22.41 -3.93
CA GLY A 684 -10.22 -23.62 -3.34
C GLY A 684 -9.44 -24.50 -4.34
N ASP A 685 -9.27 -24.05 -5.58
CA ASP A 685 -8.46 -24.72 -6.60
C ASP A 685 -6.98 -24.33 -6.47
N ILE A 686 -6.38 -24.73 -5.34
CA ILE A 686 -5.04 -24.29 -4.92
C ILE A 686 -3.96 -24.74 -5.91
N THR A 687 -4.08 -25.97 -6.44
CA THR A 687 -3.08 -26.52 -7.36
C THR A 687 -3.05 -25.77 -8.70
N GLU A 688 -4.21 -25.41 -9.27
CA GLU A 688 -4.24 -24.58 -10.48
C GLU A 688 -3.82 -23.13 -10.20
N ALA A 689 -4.10 -22.60 -9.00
CA ALA A 689 -3.61 -21.29 -8.59
C ALA A 689 -2.07 -21.24 -8.57
N ILE A 690 -1.40 -22.27 -8.04
CA ILE A 690 0.07 -22.34 -8.03
C ILE A 690 0.64 -22.36 -9.46
N LYS A 691 -0.03 -23.02 -10.42
CA LYS A 691 0.38 -22.99 -11.84
C LYS A 691 0.32 -21.57 -12.42
N ASP A 692 -0.73 -20.81 -12.09
CA ASP A 692 -0.84 -19.41 -12.52
C ASP A 692 0.27 -18.54 -11.92
N PHE A 693 0.57 -18.70 -10.63
CA PHE A 693 1.66 -17.95 -10.02
C PHE A 693 3.04 -18.34 -10.58
N ASN A 694 3.24 -19.61 -10.97
CA ASN A 694 4.45 -20.03 -11.68
C ASN A 694 4.57 -19.33 -13.04
N GLU A 695 3.48 -19.21 -13.80
CA GLU A 695 3.49 -18.53 -15.09
C GLU A 695 3.74 -17.03 -14.93
N ALA A 696 3.15 -16.39 -13.92
CA ALA A 696 3.45 -15.01 -13.57
C ALA A 696 4.94 -14.79 -13.25
N LEU A 697 5.55 -15.70 -12.49
CA LEU A 697 6.98 -15.67 -12.15
C LEU A 697 7.88 -16.04 -13.35
N ARG A 698 7.39 -16.83 -14.31
CA ARG A 698 8.10 -17.07 -15.57
C ARG A 698 8.19 -15.80 -16.41
N LEU A 699 7.11 -15.00 -16.44
CA LEU A 699 7.05 -13.72 -17.14
C LEU A 699 7.82 -12.61 -16.39
N GLN A 700 7.76 -12.59 -15.05
CA GLN A 700 8.46 -11.62 -14.21
C GLN A 700 9.14 -12.31 -13.01
N PRO A 701 10.40 -12.78 -13.15
CA PRO A 701 11.10 -13.58 -12.13
C PRO A 701 11.33 -12.90 -10.77
N ASN A 702 11.28 -11.56 -10.73
CA ASN A 702 11.47 -10.75 -9.53
C ASN A 702 10.17 -10.03 -9.11
N ASN A 703 9.00 -10.67 -9.28
CA ASN A 703 7.72 -10.11 -8.83
C ASN A 703 7.43 -10.48 -7.35
N PRO A 704 7.55 -9.56 -6.38
CA PRO A 704 7.33 -9.85 -4.96
C PRO A 704 5.90 -10.31 -4.66
N PHE A 705 4.91 -9.77 -5.37
CA PHE A 705 3.51 -10.08 -5.18
C PHE A 705 3.19 -11.52 -5.61
N ALA A 706 3.71 -11.97 -6.76
CA ALA A 706 3.54 -13.35 -7.22
C ALA A 706 4.17 -14.37 -6.27
N TYR A 707 5.39 -14.09 -5.76
CA TYR A 707 5.99 -14.93 -4.71
C TYR A 707 5.12 -14.97 -3.46
N ARG A 708 4.68 -13.82 -2.95
CA ARG A 708 3.82 -13.75 -1.77
C ARG A 708 2.53 -14.57 -1.95
N ARG A 709 1.83 -14.41 -3.08
CA ARG A 709 0.59 -15.15 -3.36
C ARG A 709 0.83 -16.65 -3.53
N ARG A 710 1.91 -17.06 -4.21
CA ARG A 710 2.28 -18.48 -4.29
C ARG A 710 2.64 -19.07 -2.93
N GLY A 711 3.32 -18.29 -2.08
CA GLY A 711 3.64 -18.70 -0.72
C GLY A 711 2.39 -18.94 0.13
N VAL A 712 1.40 -18.05 0.05
CA VAL A 712 0.09 -18.25 0.69
C VAL A 712 -0.60 -19.51 0.14
N ALA A 713 -0.67 -19.68 -1.18
CA ALA A 713 -1.27 -20.87 -1.80
C ALA A 713 -0.58 -22.17 -1.35
N ARG A 714 0.76 -22.21 -1.32
CA ARG A 714 1.53 -23.37 -0.82
C ARG A 714 1.27 -23.67 0.66
N SER A 715 1.00 -22.65 1.47
CA SER A 715 0.64 -22.86 2.88
C SER A 715 -0.71 -23.57 3.03
N HIS A 716 -1.64 -23.36 2.10
CA HIS A 716 -2.92 -24.08 2.06
C HIS A 716 -2.76 -25.55 1.64
N GLU A 717 -1.72 -25.90 0.88
CA GLU A 717 -1.32 -27.30 0.61
C GLU A 717 -0.45 -27.91 1.73
N GLU A 718 -0.30 -27.23 2.88
CA GLU A 718 0.59 -27.62 3.99
C GLU A 718 2.07 -27.74 3.58
N ASN A 719 2.45 -27.24 2.40
CA ASN A 719 3.83 -27.11 1.96
C ASN A 719 4.47 -25.86 2.60
N TYR A 720 4.62 -25.91 3.92
CA TYR A 720 5.12 -24.77 4.70
C TYR A 720 6.55 -24.37 4.32
N GLN A 721 7.40 -25.34 3.97
CA GLN A 721 8.77 -25.04 3.55
C GLN A 721 8.80 -24.23 2.24
N GLY A 722 8.06 -24.67 1.22
CA GLY A 722 7.95 -23.94 -0.05
C GLY A 722 7.24 -22.59 0.11
N ALA A 723 6.32 -22.47 1.08
CA ALA A 723 5.70 -21.20 1.43
C ALA A 723 6.71 -20.20 2.04
N LEU A 724 7.54 -20.66 2.98
CA LEU A 724 8.58 -19.83 3.61
C LEU A 724 9.62 -19.36 2.59
N GLU A 725 10.04 -20.21 1.65
CA GLU A 725 10.98 -19.85 0.58
C GLU A 725 10.46 -18.70 -0.29
N ASP A 726 9.21 -18.80 -0.73
CA ASP A 726 8.56 -17.75 -1.52
C ASP A 726 8.39 -16.46 -0.73
N LEU A 727 7.93 -16.54 0.52
CA LEU A 727 7.72 -15.37 1.36
C LEU A 727 9.05 -14.68 1.73
N ASN A 728 10.13 -15.45 1.92
CA ASN A 728 11.48 -14.91 2.10
C ASN A 728 11.96 -14.17 0.85
N LYS A 729 11.70 -14.72 -0.34
CA LYS A 729 12.04 -14.05 -1.61
C LYS A 729 11.23 -12.77 -1.79
N ALA A 730 9.95 -12.78 -1.47
CA ALA A 730 9.09 -11.59 -1.49
C ALA A 730 9.60 -10.50 -0.53
N ILE A 731 10.00 -10.85 0.71
CA ILE A 731 10.58 -9.90 1.68
C ILE A 731 11.93 -9.34 1.20
N THR A 732 12.74 -10.17 0.54
CA THR A 732 14.03 -9.72 -0.01
C THR A 732 13.82 -8.68 -1.12
N LEU A 733 12.76 -8.84 -1.92
CA LEU A 733 12.40 -7.93 -3.00
C LEU A 733 11.68 -6.66 -2.49
N GLU A 734 10.87 -6.78 -1.45
CA GLU A 734 10.08 -5.68 -0.88
C GLU A 734 10.10 -5.73 0.67
N PRO A 735 11.16 -5.19 1.32
CA PRO A 735 11.37 -5.35 2.76
C PRO A 735 10.41 -4.53 3.64
N ASP A 736 9.70 -3.56 3.07
CA ASP A 736 8.78 -2.67 3.77
C ASP A 736 7.29 -3.06 3.59
N ASN A 737 7.01 -4.19 2.93
CA ASN A 737 5.64 -4.71 2.80
C ASN A 737 5.19 -5.45 4.07
N ALA A 738 4.41 -4.77 4.92
CA ALA A 738 3.92 -5.31 6.19
C ALA A 738 3.19 -6.65 6.02
N TYR A 739 2.40 -6.81 4.96
CA TYR A 739 1.57 -8.00 4.78
C TYR A 739 2.35 -9.25 4.38
N THR A 740 3.54 -9.12 3.80
CA THR A 740 4.40 -10.29 3.53
C THR A 740 4.91 -10.90 4.84
N TYR A 741 5.23 -10.08 5.84
CA TYR A 741 5.55 -10.55 7.19
C TYR A 741 4.32 -11.17 7.87
N VAL A 742 3.14 -10.59 7.69
CA VAL A 742 1.89 -11.18 8.21
C VAL A 742 1.67 -12.58 7.65
N ASP A 743 1.78 -12.76 6.35
CA ASP A 743 1.57 -14.06 5.70
C ASP A 743 2.62 -15.09 6.16
N ARG A 744 3.89 -14.68 6.32
CA ARG A 744 4.95 -15.56 6.86
C ARG A 744 4.76 -15.88 8.34
N GLY A 745 4.32 -14.90 9.13
CA GLY A 745 3.93 -15.08 10.53
C GLY A 745 2.80 -16.09 10.67
N ILE A 746 1.79 -16.06 9.80
CA ILE A 746 0.69 -17.05 9.78
C ILE A 746 1.24 -18.45 9.49
N VAL A 747 2.16 -18.59 8.53
CA VAL A 747 2.82 -19.89 8.26
C VAL A 747 3.58 -20.39 9.50
N TYR A 748 4.33 -19.52 10.19
CA TYR A 748 4.97 -19.90 11.45
C TYR A 748 3.99 -20.29 12.55
N ALA A 749 2.83 -19.62 12.64
CA ALA A 749 1.78 -19.99 13.57
C ALA A 749 1.20 -21.38 13.27
N MET A 750 0.95 -21.70 11.99
CA MET A 750 0.51 -23.04 11.56
C MET A 750 1.55 -24.12 11.89
N MET A 751 2.83 -23.80 11.81
CA MET A 751 3.93 -24.70 12.20
C MET A 751 4.14 -24.77 13.73
N GLY A 752 3.41 -23.99 14.53
CA GLY A 752 3.61 -23.89 15.99
C GLY A 752 4.86 -23.11 16.43
N ASN A 753 5.56 -22.44 15.51
CA ASN A 753 6.75 -21.65 15.81
C ASN A 753 6.37 -20.26 16.36
N ARG A 754 6.04 -20.23 17.65
CA ARG A 754 5.60 -19.01 18.35
C ARG A 754 6.60 -17.86 18.27
N LYS A 755 7.90 -18.16 18.34
CA LYS A 755 8.95 -17.12 18.36
C LYS A 755 8.97 -16.35 17.04
N ALA A 756 9.11 -17.06 15.91
CA ALA A 756 9.17 -16.44 14.60
C ALA A 756 7.85 -15.76 14.22
N PHE A 757 6.71 -16.33 14.64
CA PHE A 757 5.41 -15.70 14.52
C PHE A 757 5.36 -14.30 15.17
N ILE A 758 5.80 -14.16 16.43
CA ILE A 758 5.79 -12.87 17.14
C ILE A 758 6.72 -11.86 16.45
N GLU A 759 7.93 -12.28 16.08
CA GLU A 759 8.91 -11.39 15.43
C GLU A 759 8.36 -10.76 14.13
N ASP A 760 7.71 -11.56 13.28
CA ASP A 760 7.14 -11.10 12.01
C ASP A 760 5.95 -10.17 12.21
N PHE A 761 5.04 -10.49 13.13
CA PHE A 761 3.90 -9.63 13.40
C PHE A 761 4.30 -8.31 14.08
N ASP A 762 5.33 -8.31 14.94
CA ASP A 762 5.88 -7.09 15.50
C ASP A 762 6.56 -6.22 14.44
N LYS A 763 7.22 -6.82 13.45
CA LYS A 763 7.75 -6.08 12.29
C LYS A 763 6.62 -5.49 11.44
N ALA A 764 5.55 -6.26 11.19
CA ALA A 764 4.38 -5.79 10.44
C ALA A 764 3.71 -4.59 11.13
N LEU A 765 3.50 -4.65 12.45
CA LEU A 765 2.90 -3.54 13.22
C LEU A 765 3.84 -2.34 13.40
N ARG A 766 5.17 -2.51 13.32
CA ARG A 766 6.07 -1.36 13.22
C ARG A 766 5.95 -0.63 11.87
N LEU A 767 5.63 -1.34 10.80
CA LEU A 767 5.41 -0.77 9.47
C LEU A 767 4.03 -0.13 9.37
N GLU A 768 2.99 -0.76 9.93
CA GLU A 768 1.61 -0.27 9.94
C GLU A 768 0.98 -0.40 11.36
N PRO A 769 1.23 0.58 12.27
CA PRO A 769 0.83 0.47 13.68
C PRO A 769 -0.69 0.50 13.94
N ASP A 770 -1.44 1.05 13.00
CA ASP A 770 -2.87 1.35 13.14
C ASP A 770 -3.74 0.41 12.29
N SER A 771 -3.13 -0.66 11.74
CA SER A 771 -3.78 -1.53 10.76
C SER A 771 -4.68 -2.58 11.41
N THR A 772 -5.99 -2.32 11.37
CA THR A 772 -7.05 -3.22 11.85
C THR A 772 -6.91 -4.64 11.27
N THR A 773 -6.55 -4.74 9.98
CA THR A 773 -6.37 -6.03 9.29
C THR A 773 -5.24 -6.85 9.90
N ILE A 774 -4.12 -6.21 10.27
CA ILE A 774 -2.97 -6.87 10.88
C ILE A 774 -3.32 -7.38 12.27
N TYR A 775 -3.96 -6.56 13.11
CA TYR A 775 -4.45 -7.00 14.42
C TYR A 775 -5.41 -8.18 14.30
N ASN A 776 -6.38 -8.12 13.39
CA ASN A 776 -7.32 -9.24 13.17
C ASN A 776 -6.60 -10.53 12.76
N LYS A 777 -5.65 -10.45 11.83
CA LYS A 777 -4.86 -11.62 11.38
C LYS A 777 -3.98 -12.17 12.51
N ARG A 778 -3.36 -11.29 13.32
CA ARG A 778 -2.56 -11.70 14.48
C ARG A 778 -3.42 -12.39 15.52
N GLY A 779 -4.58 -11.81 15.86
CA GLY A 779 -5.51 -12.41 16.82
C GLY A 779 -6.01 -13.79 16.37
N THR A 780 -6.29 -13.94 15.08
CA THR A 780 -6.67 -15.25 14.50
C THR A 780 -5.52 -16.25 14.61
N ALA A 781 -4.29 -15.85 14.27
CA ALA A 781 -3.11 -16.70 14.38
C ALA A 781 -2.74 -17.04 15.84
N ARG A 782 -2.93 -16.11 16.79
CA ARG A 782 -2.77 -16.36 18.24
C ARG A 782 -3.78 -17.38 18.74
N SER A 783 -5.03 -17.30 18.27
CA SER A 783 -6.05 -18.31 18.59
C SER A 783 -5.69 -19.70 18.06
N ILE A 784 -5.11 -19.81 16.84
CA ILE A 784 -4.55 -21.07 16.31
C ILE A 784 -3.45 -21.61 17.25
N LEU A 785 -2.61 -20.72 17.77
CA LEU A 785 -1.59 -21.02 18.76
C LEU A 785 -2.16 -21.19 20.19
N GLN A 786 -3.47 -21.23 20.41
CA GLN A 786 -4.08 -21.30 21.76
C GLN A 786 -3.62 -20.18 22.71
N ASP A 787 -3.18 -19.03 22.18
CA ASP A 787 -2.93 -17.80 22.93
C ASP A 787 -4.18 -16.93 22.91
N ASP A 788 -5.21 -17.39 23.62
CA ASP A 788 -6.52 -16.73 23.65
C ASP A 788 -6.44 -15.33 24.26
N LYS A 789 -5.54 -15.13 25.24
CA LYS A 789 -5.34 -13.82 25.87
C LYS A 789 -4.81 -12.81 24.85
N GLY A 790 -3.75 -13.16 24.12
CA GLY A 790 -3.21 -12.28 23.08
C GLY A 790 -4.19 -12.09 21.91
N ALA A 791 -5.02 -13.09 21.59
CA ALA A 791 -6.09 -12.95 20.60
C ALA A 791 -7.15 -11.92 21.01
N ILE A 792 -7.57 -11.93 22.29
CA ILE A 792 -8.51 -10.94 22.84
C ILE A 792 -7.91 -9.53 22.79
N GLU A 793 -6.63 -9.36 23.16
CA GLU A 793 -5.94 -8.08 23.10
C GLU A 793 -5.94 -7.52 21.65
N ASP A 794 -5.65 -8.36 20.66
CA ASP A 794 -5.62 -7.97 19.26
C ASP A 794 -7.01 -7.63 18.69
N TYR A 795 -8.05 -8.41 18.99
CA TYR A 795 -9.41 -8.08 18.55
C TYR A 795 -9.92 -6.81 19.24
N THR A 796 -9.54 -6.57 20.49
CA THR A 796 -9.85 -5.31 21.19
C THR A 796 -9.16 -4.12 20.52
N ALA A 797 -7.91 -4.28 20.09
CA ALA A 797 -7.21 -3.25 19.32
C ALA A 797 -7.90 -3.01 17.96
N ALA A 798 -8.29 -4.06 17.24
CA ALA A 798 -9.02 -3.94 15.97
C ALA A 798 -10.35 -3.16 16.13
N ILE A 799 -11.10 -3.37 17.21
CA ILE A 799 -12.32 -2.60 17.51
C ILE A 799 -12.02 -1.11 17.65
N ARG A 800 -10.92 -0.74 18.32
CA ARG A 800 -10.54 0.68 18.51
C ARG A 800 -10.23 1.38 17.19
N PHE A 801 -9.60 0.69 16.25
CA PHE A 801 -9.19 1.26 14.97
C PHE A 801 -10.27 1.23 13.89
N ALA A 802 -11.31 0.40 14.02
CA ALA A 802 -12.40 0.31 13.04
C ALA A 802 -13.79 0.14 13.70
N PRO A 803 -14.30 1.18 14.39
CA PRO A 803 -15.56 1.10 15.14
C PRO A 803 -16.77 0.74 14.26
N GLU A 804 -16.79 1.17 12.99
CA GLU A 804 -17.88 0.88 12.05
C GLU A 804 -17.98 -0.61 11.67
N SER A 805 -16.88 -1.35 11.78
CA SER A 805 -16.82 -2.79 11.48
C SER A 805 -16.66 -3.65 12.73
N ALA A 806 -16.82 -3.05 13.91
CA ALA A 806 -16.54 -3.70 15.19
C ALA A 806 -17.36 -4.97 15.42
N TYR A 807 -18.54 -5.09 14.80
CA TYR A 807 -19.39 -6.29 14.88
C TYR A 807 -18.67 -7.59 14.50
N ILE A 808 -17.73 -7.54 13.55
CA ILE A 808 -16.94 -8.72 13.12
C ILE A 808 -16.00 -9.15 14.25
N TYR A 809 -15.37 -8.19 14.93
CA TYR A 809 -14.41 -8.44 15.99
C TYR A 809 -15.10 -8.84 17.31
N TYR A 810 -16.28 -8.28 17.59
CA TYR A 810 -17.13 -8.76 18.69
C TYR A 810 -17.55 -10.22 18.51
N LYS A 811 -17.90 -10.62 17.29
CA LYS A 811 -18.15 -12.05 16.99
C LYS A 811 -16.91 -12.90 17.26
N LYS A 812 -15.73 -12.46 16.81
CA LYS A 812 -14.46 -13.18 17.07
C LYS A 812 -14.10 -13.25 18.55
N LEU A 813 -14.35 -12.19 19.32
CA LEU A 813 -14.22 -12.20 20.77
C LEU A 813 -15.19 -13.21 21.39
N GLY A 814 -16.45 -13.23 20.95
CA GLY A 814 -17.43 -14.23 21.36
C GLY A 814 -16.96 -15.66 21.12
N ASP A 815 -16.34 -15.93 19.96
CA ASP A 815 -15.80 -17.25 19.63
C ASP A 815 -14.65 -17.65 20.58
N VAL A 816 -13.70 -16.75 20.83
CA VAL A 816 -12.58 -17.01 21.74
C VAL A 816 -13.08 -17.21 23.18
N ARG A 817 -14.06 -16.42 23.63
CA ARG A 817 -14.67 -16.58 24.96
C ARG A 817 -15.45 -17.88 25.11
N THR A 818 -16.11 -18.31 24.03
CA THR A 818 -16.76 -19.62 23.96
C THR A 818 -15.74 -20.75 24.13
N ALA A 819 -14.59 -20.66 23.46
CA ALA A 819 -13.49 -21.62 23.61
C ALA A 819 -12.93 -21.63 25.04
N GLN A 820 -12.86 -20.46 25.71
CA GLN A 820 -12.49 -20.33 27.13
C GLN A 820 -13.57 -20.82 28.11
N LYS A 821 -14.75 -21.26 27.61
CA LYS A 821 -15.94 -21.59 28.40
C LYS A 821 -16.51 -20.43 29.23
N ASP A 822 -16.11 -19.21 28.89
CA ASP A 822 -16.67 -17.98 29.46
C ASP A 822 -17.94 -17.60 28.69
N TYR A 823 -18.97 -18.43 28.86
CA TYR A 823 -20.21 -18.36 28.09
C TYR A 823 -20.98 -17.06 28.33
N LYS A 824 -20.88 -16.50 29.54
CA LYS A 824 -21.54 -15.22 29.87
C LYS A 824 -20.96 -14.09 29.03
N THR A 825 -19.64 -13.91 29.05
CA THR A 825 -19.00 -12.86 28.27
C THR A 825 -19.00 -13.17 26.77
N ALA A 826 -19.06 -14.44 26.37
CA ALA A 826 -19.31 -14.80 24.97
C ALA A 826 -20.67 -14.25 24.47
N ILE A 827 -21.76 -14.48 25.23
CA ILE A 827 -23.09 -13.97 24.91
C ILE A 827 -23.11 -12.44 24.87
N GLU A 828 -22.45 -11.77 25.81
CA GLU A 828 -22.31 -10.30 25.83
C GLU A 828 -21.64 -9.80 24.54
N ASN A 829 -20.52 -10.39 24.14
CA ASN A 829 -19.81 -10.01 22.92
C ASN A 829 -20.64 -10.26 21.65
N TYR A 830 -21.29 -11.42 21.52
CA TYR A 830 -22.17 -11.67 20.36
C TYR A 830 -23.35 -10.69 20.33
N THR A 831 -23.91 -10.35 21.48
CA THR A 831 -25.02 -9.39 21.59
C THR A 831 -24.59 -8.00 21.15
N GLU A 832 -23.40 -7.55 21.51
CA GLU A 832 -22.86 -6.28 21.03
C GLU A 832 -22.62 -6.29 19.52
N GLY A 833 -22.11 -7.41 18.98
CA GLY A 833 -21.98 -7.58 17.53
C GLY A 833 -23.32 -7.49 16.79
N ILE A 834 -24.37 -8.10 17.35
CA ILE A 834 -25.74 -8.04 16.81
C ILE A 834 -26.33 -6.64 16.94
N HIS A 835 -26.06 -5.94 18.04
CA HIS A 835 -26.53 -4.56 18.24
C HIS A 835 -25.94 -3.61 17.18
N LEU A 836 -24.65 -3.77 16.87
CA LEU A 836 -23.96 -2.97 15.87
C LEU A 836 -24.40 -3.29 14.43
N GLU A 837 -24.60 -4.56 14.10
CA GLU A 837 -25.11 -4.99 12.79
C GLU A 837 -26.20 -6.08 12.93
N PRO A 838 -27.49 -5.69 12.99
CA PRO A 838 -28.60 -6.62 13.18
C PRO A 838 -28.78 -7.65 12.06
N ASN A 839 -28.22 -7.41 10.86
CA ASN A 839 -28.29 -8.38 9.77
C ASN A 839 -27.09 -9.34 9.73
N TYR A 840 -26.17 -9.26 10.70
CA TYR A 840 -24.99 -10.13 10.75
C TYR A 840 -25.32 -11.50 11.33
N ALA A 841 -25.89 -12.37 10.48
CA ALA A 841 -26.42 -13.68 10.86
C ALA A 841 -25.41 -14.59 11.60
N SER A 842 -24.10 -14.48 11.30
CA SER A 842 -23.06 -15.28 11.97
C SER A 842 -22.94 -15.03 13.48
N ALA A 843 -23.29 -13.83 13.97
CA ALA A 843 -23.29 -13.54 15.40
C ALA A 843 -24.46 -14.21 16.13
N TYR A 844 -25.63 -14.31 15.48
CA TYR A 844 -26.77 -15.09 15.97
C TYR A 844 -26.42 -16.57 16.08
N VAL A 845 -25.78 -17.15 15.06
CA VAL A 845 -25.32 -18.56 15.11
C VAL A 845 -24.38 -18.78 16.29
N GLY A 846 -23.41 -17.88 16.51
CA GLY A 846 -22.50 -17.96 17.66
C GLY A 846 -23.23 -17.93 19.01
N ARG A 847 -24.12 -16.95 19.20
CA ARG A 847 -24.89 -16.81 20.44
C ARG A 847 -25.86 -17.97 20.68
N GLY A 848 -26.58 -18.39 19.66
CA GLY A 848 -27.49 -19.54 19.69
C GLY A 848 -26.77 -20.84 20.02
N THR A 849 -25.53 -21.02 19.51
CA THR A 849 -24.69 -22.18 19.84
C THR A 849 -24.31 -22.19 21.33
N VAL A 850 -23.88 -21.05 21.88
CA VAL A 850 -23.58 -20.94 23.32
C VAL A 850 -24.82 -21.19 24.18
N GLN A 851 -25.98 -20.67 23.76
CA GLN A 851 -27.25 -20.91 24.46
C GLN A 851 -27.66 -22.38 24.43
N ALA A 852 -27.42 -23.09 23.32
CA ALA A 852 -27.64 -24.53 23.24
C ALA A 852 -26.69 -25.31 24.17
N ILE A 853 -25.41 -24.93 24.24
CA ILE A 853 -24.44 -25.51 25.19
C ILE A 853 -24.89 -25.30 26.64
N MET A 854 -25.51 -24.16 26.94
CA MET A 854 -26.09 -23.85 28.26
C MET A 854 -27.46 -24.50 28.50
N GLY A 855 -28.02 -25.23 27.53
CA GLY A 855 -29.34 -25.87 27.64
C GLY A 855 -30.56 -24.94 27.45
N SER A 856 -30.34 -23.68 27.06
CA SER A 856 -31.41 -22.71 26.80
C SER A 856 -32.06 -22.94 25.44
N ARG A 857 -33.13 -23.74 25.42
CA ARG A 857 -33.86 -24.07 24.18
C ARG A 857 -34.53 -22.86 23.53
N GLN A 858 -35.03 -21.92 24.32
CA GLN A 858 -35.72 -20.74 23.81
C GLN A 858 -34.77 -19.83 23.04
N GLY A 859 -33.68 -19.37 23.67
CA GLY A 859 -32.70 -18.49 23.04
C GLY A 859 -32.08 -19.13 21.79
N PHE A 860 -31.69 -20.41 21.88
CA PHE A 860 -31.19 -21.19 20.75
C PHE A 860 -32.13 -21.10 19.54
N THR A 861 -33.44 -21.31 19.77
CA THR A 861 -34.44 -21.32 18.68
C THR A 861 -34.57 -19.93 18.05
N GLU A 862 -34.68 -18.88 18.87
CA GLU A 862 -34.82 -17.49 18.41
C GLU A 862 -33.63 -17.04 17.55
N ASP A 863 -32.40 -17.34 17.99
CA ASP A 863 -31.18 -16.93 17.30
C ASP A 863 -30.99 -17.69 15.97
N PHE A 864 -31.18 -19.02 15.97
CA PHE A 864 -31.02 -19.80 14.75
C PHE A 864 -32.13 -19.56 13.72
N ASP A 865 -33.37 -19.34 14.15
CA ASP A 865 -34.46 -18.96 13.24
C ASP A 865 -34.21 -17.58 12.62
N THR A 866 -33.64 -16.65 13.39
CA THR A 866 -33.22 -15.35 12.86
C THR A 866 -32.08 -15.50 11.85
N ALA A 867 -31.04 -16.27 12.17
CA ALA A 867 -29.91 -16.50 11.27
C ALA A 867 -30.35 -17.12 9.93
N LEU A 868 -31.24 -18.12 9.97
CA LEU A 868 -31.77 -18.78 8.78
C LEU A 868 -32.80 -17.93 8.03
N ARG A 869 -33.53 -17.03 8.71
CA ARG A 869 -34.35 -16.02 8.03
C ARG A 869 -33.51 -15.02 7.25
N LEU A 870 -32.35 -14.64 7.79
CA LEU A 870 -31.40 -13.75 7.12
C LEU A 870 -30.69 -14.45 5.95
N GLN A 871 -30.35 -15.73 6.09
CA GLN A 871 -29.67 -16.52 5.05
C GLN A 871 -30.27 -17.94 4.92
N PRO A 872 -31.40 -18.09 4.19
CA PRO A 872 -32.16 -19.36 4.15
C PRO A 872 -31.50 -20.47 3.35
N ASP A 873 -30.50 -20.17 2.52
CA ASP A 873 -29.79 -21.16 1.70
C ASP A 873 -28.35 -21.43 2.19
N ASN A 874 -28.04 -21.05 3.43
CA ASN A 874 -26.72 -21.26 4.01
C ASN A 874 -26.58 -22.67 4.64
N ALA A 875 -25.96 -23.60 3.91
CA ALA A 875 -25.73 -24.97 4.37
C ALA A 875 -24.97 -25.05 5.70
N TRP A 876 -24.04 -24.12 5.95
CA TRP A 876 -23.28 -24.07 7.20
C TRP A 876 -24.21 -23.77 8.39
N PHE A 877 -25.14 -22.82 8.26
CA PHE A 877 -26.09 -22.50 9.34
C PHE A 877 -27.00 -23.67 9.70
N TYR A 878 -27.48 -24.41 8.68
CA TYR A 878 -28.21 -25.65 8.95
C TYR A 878 -27.33 -26.67 9.68
N SER A 879 -26.08 -26.86 9.27
CA SER A 879 -25.19 -27.80 9.97
C SER A 879 -24.92 -27.40 11.43
N GLU A 880 -24.69 -26.11 11.71
CA GLU A 880 -24.46 -25.63 13.07
C GLU A 880 -25.74 -25.72 13.93
N ARG A 881 -26.92 -25.49 13.34
CA ARG A 881 -28.19 -25.72 14.02
C ARG A 881 -28.39 -27.20 14.31
N GLY A 882 -28.01 -28.07 13.38
CA GLY A 882 -28.03 -29.52 13.55
C GLY A 882 -27.12 -29.97 14.69
N ASP A 883 -25.89 -29.45 14.76
CA ASP A 883 -24.94 -29.72 15.85
C ASP A 883 -25.51 -29.24 17.19
N ALA A 884 -26.07 -28.04 17.25
CA ALA A 884 -26.71 -27.50 18.45
C ALA A 884 -27.96 -28.30 18.88
N ARG A 885 -28.80 -28.76 17.95
CA ARG A 885 -29.95 -29.64 18.24
C ARG A 885 -29.50 -31.01 18.75
N PHE A 886 -28.46 -31.56 18.15
CA PHE A 886 -27.83 -32.80 18.62
C PHE A 886 -27.32 -32.64 20.06
N LEU A 887 -26.71 -31.49 20.40
CA LEU A 887 -26.31 -31.16 21.78
C LEU A 887 -27.51 -31.09 22.74
N LEU A 888 -28.64 -30.57 22.28
CA LEU A 888 -29.89 -30.49 23.05
C LEU A 888 -30.68 -31.82 23.11
N LYS A 889 -30.11 -32.92 22.59
CA LYS A 889 -30.75 -34.24 22.42
C LYS A 889 -31.96 -34.26 21.48
N ASP A 890 -32.12 -33.24 20.64
CA ASP A 890 -33.08 -33.25 19.53
C ASP A 890 -32.43 -33.88 18.28
N ASN A 891 -32.24 -35.20 18.33
CA ASN A 891 -31.59 -35.92 17.24
C ASN A 891 -32.43 -35.90 15.95
N LYS A 892 -33.77 -35.82 16.04
CA LYS A 892 -34.65 -35.78 14.87
C LYS A 892 -34.50 -34.46 14.12
N GLY A 893 -34.58 -33.34 14.83
CA GLY A 893 -34.35 -32.02 14.24
C GLY A 893 -32.92 -31.85 13.72
N ALA A 894 -31.92 -32.48 14.36
CA ALA A 894 -30.54 -32.50 13.86
C ALA A 894 -30.43 -33.20 12.49
N ILE A 895 -31.06 -34.38 12.34
CA ILE A 895 -31.08 -35.10 11.06
C ILE A 895 -31.74 -34.28 9.94
N GLU A 896 -32.86 -33.59 10.24
CA GLU A 896 -33.54 -32.73 9.28
C GLU A 896 -32.64 -31.59 8.79
N ASP A 897 -31.93 -30.95 9.71
CA ASP A 897 -30.99 -29.89 9.38
C ASP A 897 -29.79 -30.40 8.55
N TYR A 898 -29.22 -31.55 8.90
CA TYR A 898 -28.16 -32.15 8.08
C TYR A 898 -28.65 -32.56 6.69
N ASN A 899 -29.89 -33.05 6.54
CA ASN A 899 -30.49 -33.31 5.23
C ASN A 899 -30.51 -32.04 4.37
N LYS A 900 -30.93 -30.92 4.97
CA LYS A 900 -30.96 -29.64 4.28
C LYS A 900 -29.55 -29.17 3.91
N ALA A 901 -28.58 -29.27 4.82
CA ALA A 901 -27.17 -28.94 4.56
C ALA A 901 -26.57 -29.78 3.41
N ILE A 902 -26.83 -31.09 3.38
CA ILE A 902 -26.41 -32.00 2.29
C ILE A 902 -26.99 -31.53 0.94
N SER A 903 -28.27 -31.15 0.93
CA SER A 903 -28.94 -30.71 -0.32
C SER A 903 -28.41 -29.38 -0.84
N LEU A 904 -28.05 -28.46 0.06
CA LEU A 904 -27.59 -27.11 -0.29
C LEU A 904 -26.12 -27.08 -0.69
N PHE A 905 -25.27 -27.95 -0.13
CA PHE A 905 -23.83 -27.93 -0.41
C PHE A 905 -23.24 -29.34 -0.60
N PRO A 906 -23.44 -29.96 -1.79
CA PRO A 906 -23.00 -31.32 -2.08
C PRO A 906 -21.48 -31.56 -1.95
N GLN A 907 -20.67 -30.50 -2.08
CA GLN A 907 -19.21 -30.57 -2.05
C GLN A 907 -18.65 -30.90 -0.65
N LEU A 908 -19.33 -30.48 0.42
CA LEU A 908 -19.01 -30.88 1.81
C LEU A 908 -19.99 -31.94 2.34
N ALA A 909 -20.79 -32.57 1.47
CA ALA A 909 -21.77 -33.55 1.91
C ALA A 909 -21.13 -34.70 2.70
N TYR A 910 -19.88 -35.08 2.43
CA TYR A 910 -19.17 -36.11 3.19
C TYR A 910 -19.13 -35.80 4.70
N LEU A 911 -18.99 -34.52 5.08
CA LEU A 911 -18.96 -34.07 6.47
C LEU A 911 -20.37 -34.16 7.08
N TYR A 912 -21.37 -33.67 6.37
CA TYR A 912 -22.76 -33.66 6.84
C TYR A 912 -23.37 -35.06 6.92
N TYR A 913 -22.98 -35.98 6.03
CA TYR A 913 -23.31 -37.40 6.15
C TYR A 913 -22.73 -37.97 7.45
N ALA A 914 -21.46 -37.70 7.78
CA ALA A 914 -20.90 -38.17 9.04
C ALA A 914 -21.61 -37.59 10.27
N PHE A 915 -22.01 -36.31 10.26
CA PHE A 915 -22.78 -35.72 11.35
C PHE A 915 -24.19 -36.32 11.47
N ARG A 916 -24.87 -36.55 10.34
CA ARG A 916 -26.16 -37.24 10.31
C ARG A 916 -26.06 -38.68 10.80
N GLY A 917 -24.98 -39.37 10.44
CA GLY A 917 -24.67 -40.72 10.94
C GLY A 917 -24.54 -40.74 12.46
N ASN A 918 -23.85 -39.77 13.05
CA ASN A 918 -23.72 -39.65 14.51
C ASN A 918 -25.11 -39.42 15.17
N ALA A 919 -25.95 -38.57 14.57
CA ALA A 919 -27.31 -38.32 15.07
C ALA A 919 -28.21 -39.56 14.97
N ARG A 920 -28.07 -40.37 13.91
CA ARG A 920 -28.78 -41.66 13.75
C ARG A 920 -28.28 -42.71 14.74
N GLN A 921 -26.98 -42.78 14.97
CA GLN A 921 -26.38 -43.67 15.97
C GLN A 921 -26.95 -43.40 17.37
N GLU A 922 -27.08 -42.12 17.77
CA GLU A 922 -27.72 -41.75 19.05
C GLU A 922 -29.22 -42.08 19.10
N GLN A 923 -29.90 -42.14 17.94
CA GLN A 923 -31.28 -42.65 17.83
C GLN A 923 -31.36 -44.18 17.81
N LYS A 924 -30.22 -44.88 17.88
CA LYS A 924 -30.11 -46.33 17.69
C LYS A 924 -30.53 -46.81 16.30
N ASP A 925 -30.55 -45.90 15.31
CA ASP A 925 -30.66 -46.24 13.89
C ASP A 925 -29.27 -46.60 13.33
N TYR A 926 -28.78 -47.78 13.73
CA TYR A 926 -27.43 -48.23 13.40
C TYR A 926 -27.26 -48.50 11.89
N GLN A 927 -28.28 -49.05 11.22
CA GLN A 927 -28.24 -49.26 9.77
C GLN A 927 -28.19 -47.93 9.01
N GLY A 928 -29.00 -46.95 9.41
CA GLY A 928 -28.97 -45.61 8.82
C GLY A 928 -27.67 -44.87 9.10
N ALA A 929 -27.04 -45.09 10.26
CA ALA A 929 -25.72 -44.53 10.58
C ALA A 929 -24.61 -45.14 9.71
N ILE A 930 -24.59 -46.46 9.55
CA ILE A 930 -23.63 -47.16 8.66
C ILE A 930 -23.78 -46.69 7.22
N ALA A 931 -25.02 -46.54 6.73
CA ALA A 931 -25.29 -46.03 5.38
C ALA A 931 -24.71 -44.61 5.17
N ASP A 932 -24.86 -43.74 6.17
CA ASP A 932 -24.32 -42.38 6.11
C ASP A 932 -22.80 -42.35 6.11
N TYR A 933 -22.14 -43.17 6.95
CA TYR A 933 -20.68 -43.26 6.92
C TYR A 933 -20.16 -43.86 5.62
N ASN A 934 -20.89 -44.79 5.00
CA ASN A 934 -20.53 -45.30 3.68
C ASN A 934 -20.56 -44.19 2.62
N GLU A 935 -21.58 -43.33 2.61
CA GLU A 935 -21.63 -42.18 1.70
C GLU A 935 -20.52 -41.16 2.00
N ALA A 936 -20.23 -40.90 3.27
CA ALA A 936 -19.12 -40.03 3.65
C ALA A 936 -17.77 -40.56 3.11
N ILE A 937 -17.53 -41.87 3.23
CA ILE A 937 -16.33 -42.55 2.72
C ILE A 937 -16.32 -42.58 1.19
N ARG A 938 -17.46 -42.82 0.54
CA ARG A 938 -17.56 -42.81 -0.92
C ARG A 938 -17.20 -41.44 -1.50
N LEU A 939 -17.65 -40.37 -0.86
CA LEU A 939 -17.35 -38.99 -1.25
C LEU A 939 -15.92 -38.57 -0.90
N LYS A 940 -15.40 -39.04 0.24
CA LYS A 940 -14.05 -38.74 0.72
C LYS A 940 -13.37 -40.00 1.27
N PRO A 941 -12.68 -40.79 0.42
CA PRO A 941 -12.10 -42.08 0.81
C PRO A 941 -11.00 -42.02 1.87
N ASP A 942 -10.36 -40.85 2.05
CA ASP A 942 -9.33 -40.59 3.06
C ASP A 942 -9.89 -40.00 4.37
N PHE A 943 -11.22 -39.96 4.54
CA PHE A 943 -11.84 -39.40 5.74
C PHE A 943 -11.82 -40.36 6.94
N ALA A 944 -10.69 -40.40 7.65
CA ALA A 944 -10.43 -41.31 8.78
C ALA A 944 -11.54 -41.37 9.85
N LEU A 945 -12.20 -40.25 10.15
CA LEU A 945 -13.27 -40.20 11.15
C LEU A 945 -14.50 -41.02 10.74
N ALA A 946 -14.86 -41.07 9.47
CA ALA A 946 -16.00 -41.86 9.01
C ALA A 946 -15.74 -43.37 9.16
N TYR A 947 -14.50 -43.82 8.94
CA TYR A 947 -14.10 -45.21 9.22
C TYR A 947 -14.16 -45.50 10.73
N ASN A 948 -13.61 -44.62 11.57
CA ASN A 948 -13.70 -44.80 13.02
C ASN A 948 -15.15 -44.89 13.50
N ASN A 949 -16.03 -44.01 13.03
CA ASN A 949 -17.42 -43.98 13.49
C ASN A 949 -18.22 -45.18 12.95
N ARG A 950 -17.97 -45.61 11.71
CA ARG A 950 -18.57 -46.83 11.15
C ARG A 950 -18.13 -48.08 11.91
N GLY A 951 -16.84 -48.20 12.24
CA GLY A 951 -16.31 -49.28 13.06
C GLY A 951 -16.94 -49.32 14.45
N LEU A 952 -17.20 -48.15 15.04
CA LEU A 952 -17.85 -48.03 16.33
C LEU A 952 -19.31 -48.50 16.30
N VAL A 953 -20.09 -48.10 15.29
CA VAL A 953 -21.48 -48.56 15.13
C VAL A 953 -21.56 -50.08 14.97
N ARG A 954 -20.64 -50.69 14.20
CA ARG A 954 -20.57 -52.16 14.01
C ARG A 954 -20.33 -52.93 15.32
N VAL A 955 -19.71 -52.30 16.32
CA VAL A 955 -19.53 -52.90 17.65
C VAL A 955 -20.77 -52.72 18.54
N GLN A 956 -21.56 -51.67 18.29
CA GLN A 956 -22.78 -51.34 19.05
C GLN A 956 -24.05 -52.04 18.54
N GLU A 957 -23.98 -52.75 17.41
CA GLU A 957 -25.14 -53.15 16.61
C GLU A 957 -26.12 -54.14 17.29
N GLU A 958 -25.81 -54.78 18.42
CA GLU A 958 -26.82 -55.53 19.19
C GLU A 958 -26.36 -55.87 20.63
N GLY A 959 -27.03 -55.29 21.65
CA GLY A 959 -26.93 -55.70 23.06
C GLY A 959 -26.45 -54.62 24.04
N LEU A 960 -27.44 -53.99 24.69
CA LEU A 960 -27.49 -53.33 26.02
C LEU A 960 -27.98 -51.88 26.04
N THR A 961 -29.25 -51.80 26.45
CA THR A 961 -29.91 -50.75 27.22
C THR A 961 -29.15 -50.43 28.51
N GLU A 962 -29.12 -49.13 28.84
CA GLU A 962 -28.76 -48.55 30.16
C GLU A 962 -27.28 -48.44 30.52
N ALA A 963 -26.61 -47.46 29.90
CA ALA A 963 -25.62 -46.59 30.55
C ALA A 963 -25.31 -45.38 29.64
N ILE A 964 -26.20 -44.37 29.64
CA ILE A 964 -25.90 -43.06 29.05
C ILE A 964 -26.05 -42.02 30.16
N ALA A 965 -24.94 -41.71 30.83
CA ALA A 965 -24.78 -40.45 31.54
C ALA A 965 -24.13 -39.42 30.59
N PRO A 966 -24.57 -38.16 30.58
CA PRO A 966 -24.29 -37.24 29.48
C PRO A 966 -22.87 -36.67 29.58
N VAL A 967 -22.03 -36.93 28.57
CA VAL A 967 -20.84 -36.11 28.30
C VAL A 967 -20.93 -35.59 26.87
N HIS A 968 -21.75 -34.55 26.73
CA HIS A 968 -21.79 -33.66 25.57
C HIS A 968 -20.67 -32.63 25.72
N GLN A 969 -19.60 -32.66 24.93
CA GLN A 969 -18.74 -31.48 24.74
C GLN A 969 -17.57 -31.60 23.75
N SER A 970 -17.74 -32.00 22.49
CA SER A 970 -16.93 -31.35 21.42
C SER A 970 -17.37 -31.76 20.03
N ILE A 971 -17.88 -30.79 19.28
CA ILE A 971 -17.54 -30.70 17.87
C ILE A 971 -17.08 -29.25 17.68
N ARG A 972 -15.82 -29.13 17.23
CA ARG A 972 -15.06 -27.93 16.81
C ARG A 972 -14.17 -27.23 17.85
N PHE A 973 -12.88 -27.28 17.50
CA PHE A 973 -11.70 -26.63 18.08
C PHE A 973 -11.26 -27.11 19.47
N ASN A 974 -10.19 -27.91 19.48
CA ASN A 974 -9.41 -28.37 20.65
C ASN A 974 -10.18 -29.10 21.79
N SER A 975 -10.00 -30.42 21.81
CA SER A 975 -10.15 -31.35 22.94
C SER A 975 -11.45 -31.31 23.79
N ASN A 976 -12.42 -32.20 23.49
CA ASN A 976 -13.13 -33.07 24.48
C ASN A 976 -14.21 -33.98 23.84
N ILE A 977 -13.81 -35.15 23.40
CA ILE A 977 -14.53 -36.10 22.55
C ILE A 977 -15.96 -36.46 23.05
N PRO A 978 -17.02 -36.42 22.20
CA PRO A 978 -18.37 -36.91 22.53
C PRO A 978 -18.41 -38.39 22.96
N SER A 979 -19.32 -38.76 23.86
CA SER A 979 -19.57 -40.16 24.29
C SER A 979 -19.83 -41.15 23.14
N VAL A 980 -20.30 -40.63 22.00
CA VAL A 980 -20.61 -41.37 20.78
C VAL A 980 -19.36 -41.84 20.02
N LEU A 981 -18.14 -41.51 20.49
CA LEU A 981 -16.89 -41.86 19.80
C LEU A 981 -16.04 -42.91 20.54
N TYR A 982 -16.53 -43.50 21.63
CA TYR A 982 -15.86 -44.58 22.37
C TYR A 982 -16.83 -45.62 22.92
N ILE A 983 -16.28 -46.77 23.35
CA ILE A 983 -17.05 -47.89 23.92
C ILE A 983 -16.85 -47.95 25.44
N HIS A 984 -17.92 -48.02 26.24
CA HIS A 984 -17.85 -47.90 27.72
C HIS A 984 -17.46 -49.22 28.44
N PRO A 985 -16.78 -49.18 29.61
CA PRO A 985 -16.38 -50.38 30.37
C PRO A 985 -17.53 -51.25 30.90
N GLU A 986 -18.71 -50.68 31.13
CA GLU A 986 -19.91 -51.41 31.61
C GLU A 986 -20.46 -52.40 30.55
N SER A 987 -19.96 -52.35 29.31
CA SER A 987 -20.23 -53.35 28.26
C SER A 987 -19.59 -54.73 28.51
N LEU A 988 -18.87 -54.91 29.62
CA LEU A 988 -18.23 -56.17 30.01
C LEU A 988 -19.15 -57.16 30.73
N GLN A 989 -20.37 -56.78 31.12
CA GLN A 989 -21.30 -57.70 31.79
C GLN A 989 -22.30 -58.35 30.83
N ASN A 990 -22.09 -59.66 30.64
CA ASN A 990 -22.98 -60.66 30.06
C ASN A 990 -23.55 -60.37 28.66
N THR A 991 -23.05 -61.12 27.67
CA THR A 991 -23.87 -61.84 26.67
C THR A 991 -22.97 -62.71 25.79
N GLU A 992 -22.95 -64.02 26.07
CA GLU A 992 -22.73 -65.01 25.01
C GLU A 992 -23.98 -64.98 24.10
N ASN A 993 -23.77 -64.93 22.77
CA ASN A 993 -24.74 -64.85 21.67
C ASN A 993 -25.36 -63.47 21.35
N THR A 994 -24.77 -62.74 20.40
CA THR A 994 -25.23 -62.62 18.98
C THR A 994 -24.18 -61.86 18.15
N GLN A 995 -24.28 -61.97 16.83
CA GLN A 995 -23.29 -61.75 15.77
C GLN A 995 -22.74 -60.31 15.63
N LYS A 996 -21.99 -59.79 16.61
CA LYS A 996 -21.25 -58.51 16.49
C LYS A 996 -20.06 -58.64 15.51
N ASP A 997 -19.98 -57.75 14.51
CA ASP A 997 -18.96 -57.80 13.46
C ASP A 997 -17.64 -57.10 13.88
N TYR A 998 -17.03 -57.61 14.95
CA TYR A 998 -15.76 -57.11 15.47
C TYR A 998 -14.63 -57.18 14.42
N GLU A 999 -14.71 -58.09 13.45
CA GLU A 999 -13.72 -58.19 12.36
C GLU A 999 -13.81 -57.00 11.41
N LYS A 1000 -15.02 -56.66 10.93
CA LYS A 1000 -15.21 -55.45 10.12
C LYS A 1000 -14.98 -54.16 10.91
N ALA A 1001 -15.21 -54.15 12.22
CA ALA A 1001 -14.88 -53.00 13.07
C ALA A 1001 -13.35 -52.81 13.20
N ILE A 1002 -12.60 -53.88 13.45
CA ILE A 1002 -11.12 -53.84 13.50
C ILE A 1002 -10.54 -53.37 12.17
N ALA A 1003 -11.11 -53.81 11.04
CA ALA A 1003 -10.69 -53.36 9.71
C ALA A 1003 -10.91 -51.85 9.54
N ASP A 1004 -12.08 -51.34 9.91
CA ASP A 1004 -12.40 -49.91 9.86
C ASP A 1004 -11.46 -49.07 10.74
N PHE A 1005 -11.23 -49.48 11.99
CA PHE A 1005 -10.30 -48.75 12.87
C PHE A 1005 -8.86 -48.81 12.35
N THR A 1006 -8.46 -49.93 11.75
CA THR A 1006 -7.13 -50.07 11.15
C THR A 1006 -6.96 -49.13 9.97
N GLU A 1007 -7.98 -48.99 9.13
CA GLU A 1007 -7.95 -48.03 8.02
C GLU A 1007 -7.96 -46.59 8.53
N ALA A 1008 -8.74 -46.28 9.58
CA ALA A 1008 -8.71 -44.97 10.23
C ALA A 1008 -7.30 -44.62 10.76
N ILE A 1009 -6.60 -45.59 11.36
CA ILE A 1009 -5.22 -45.43 11.84
C ILE A 1009 -4.24 -45.28 10.68
N ARG A 1010 -4.42 -46.04 9.59
CA ARG A 1010 -3.56 -45.96 8.40
C ARG A 1010 -3.65 -44.56 7.77
N LEU A 1011 -4.86 -44.02 7.68
CA LEU A 1011 -5.13 -42.69 7.14
C LEU A 1011 -4.68 -41.58 8.11
N LYS A 1012 -4.86 -41.78 9.42
CA LYS A 1012 -4.51 -40.81 10.46
C LYS A 1012 -3.81 -41.49 11.65
N PRO A 1013 -2.47 -41.66 11.61
CA PRO A 1013 -1.73 -42.42 12.62
C PRO A 1013 -1.71 -41.81 14.03
N ASP A 1014 -2.05 -40.53 14.18
CA ASP A 1014 -2.17 -39.80 15.44
C ASP A 1014 -3.61 -39.81 16.02
N LEU A 1015 -4.56 -40.50 15.38
CA LEU A 1015 -5.94 -40.61 15.86
C LEU A 1015 -6.05 -41.56 17.06
N ALA A 1016 -5.75 -41.05 18.27
CA ALA A 1016 -5.77 -41.81 19.53
C ALA A 1016 -7.06 -42.62 19.76
N LEU A 1017 -8.21 -42.07 19.32
CA LEU A 1017 -9.52 -42.72 19.40
C LEU A 1017 -9.61 -44.05 18.65
N ALA A 1018 -9.06 -44.11 17.44
CA ALA A 1018 -9.12 -45.32 16.63
C ALA A 1018 -8.29 -46.45 17.26
N TYR A 1019 -7.18 -46.12 17.93
CA TYR A 1019 -6.43 -47.09 18.73
C TYR A 1019 -7.26 -47.56 19.93
N ASN A 1020 -7.85 -46.66 20.72
CA ASN A 1020 -8.70 -47.04 21.86
C ASN A 1020 -9.88 -47.94 21.44
N ASN A 1021 -10.52 -47.63 20.32
CA ASN A 1021 -11.67 -48.40 19.82
C ASN A 1021 -11.25 -49.74 19.21
N ARG A 1022 -10.12 -49.80 18.49
CA ARG A 1022 -9.55 -51.07 17.99
C ARG A 1022 -9.09 -51.97 19.12
N GLY A 1023 -8.43 -51.42 20.13
CA GLY A 1023 -7.99 -52.17 21.30
C GLY A 1023 -9.16 -52.81 22.03
N PHE A 1024 -10.28 -52.09 22.16
CA PHE A 1024 -11.51 -52.65 22.70
C PHE A 1024 -12.07 -53.79 21.83
N ALA A 1025 -12.18 -53.60 20.51
CA ALA A 1025 -12.66 -54.65 19.62
C ALA A 1025 -11.78 -55.91 19.64
N ARG A 1026 -10.45 -55.74 19.79
CA ARG A 1026 -9.47 -56.83 19.94
C ARG A 1026 -9.63 -57.61 21.24
N LEU A 1027 -9.93 -56.95 22.37
CA LEU A 1027 -10.24 -57.64 23.64
C LEU A 1027 -11.41 -58.63 23.48
N HIS A 1028 -12.49 -58.21 22.80
CA HIS A 1028 -13.64 -59.08 22.57
C HIS A 1028 -13.36 -60.24 21.60
N LYS A 1029 -12.33 -60.11 20.75
CA LYS A 1029 -11.81 -61.20 19.91
C LYS A 1029 -10.74 -62.04 20.61
N LYS A 1030 -10.51 -61.84 21.91
CA LYS A 1030 -9.48 -62.51 22.72
C LYS A 1030 -8.05 -62.25 22.25
N ASP A 1031 -7.81 -61.12 21.56
CA ASP A 1031 -6.48 -60.62 21.22
C ASP A 1031 -6.00 -59.61 22.29
N ASP A 1032 -5.70 -60.13 23.48
CA ASP A 1032 -5.30 -59.30 24.62
C ASP A 1032 -3.97 -58.59 24.39
N LYS A 1033 -3.08 -59.17 23.56
CA LYS A 1033 -1.78 -58.58 23.25
C LYS A 1033 -1.95 -57.36 22.34
N GLY A 1034 -2.67 -57.51 21.23
CA GLY A 1034 -2.94 -56.40 20.31
C GLY A 1034 -3.79 -55.31 20.94
N ALA A 1035 -4.69 -55.66 21.86
CA ALA A 1035 -5.46 -54.70 22.62
C ALA A 1035 -4.60 -53.80 23.52
N ARG A 1036 -3.64 -54.38 24.26
CA ARG A 1036 -2.72 -53.62 25.12
C ARG A 1036 -1.83 -52.67 24.33
N GLU A 1037 -1.32 -53.13 23.19
CA GLU A 1037 -0.49 -52.29 22.30
C GLU A 1037 -1.28 -51.06 21.83
N ASP A 1038 -2.54 -51.26 21.45
CA ASP A 1038 -3.43 -50.19 21.02
C ASP A 1038 -3.76 -49.22 22.17
N PHE A 1039 -4.10 -49.70 23.38
CA PHE A 1039 -4.36 -48.79 24.50
C PHE A 1039 -3.12 -47.98 24.91
N LYS A 1040 -1.93 -48.60 24.90
CA LYS A 1040 -0.67 -47.89 25.14
C LYS A 1040 -0.41 -46.80 24.12
N GLN A 1041 -0.65 -47.09 22.85
CA GLN A 1041 -0.50 -46.10 21.80
C GLN A 1041 -1.55 -44.98 21.93
N ALA A 1042 -2.79 -45.31 22.29
CA ALA A 1042 -3.84 -44.32 22.56
C ALA A 1042 -3.45 -43.36 23.71
N MET A 1043 -2.93 -43.88 24.83
CA MET A 1043 -2.45 -43.07 25.96
C MET A 1043 -1.20 -42.25 25.61
N ARG A 1044 -0.29 -42.81 24.80
CA ARG A 1044 0.88 -42.06 24.32
C ARG A 1044 0.48 -40.86 23.48
N LEU A 1045 -0.50 -41.05 22.59
CA LEU A 1045 -1.01 -39.99 21.71
C LEU A 1045 -1.90 -39.01 22.48
N LYS A 1046 -2.65 -39.48 23.49
CA LYS A 1046 -3.55 -38.67 24.30
C LYS A 1046 -3.48 -39.09 25.80
N PRO A 1047 -2.57 -38.51 26.59
CA PRO A 1047 -2.31 -38.92 27.98
C PRO A 1047 -3.47 -38.71 28.96
N ASP A 1048 -4.47 -37.90 28.60
CA ASP A 1048 -5.68 -37.60 29.36
C ASP A 1048 -6.89 -38.48 28.96
N LEU A 1049 -6.69 -39.48 28.08
CA LEU A 1049 -7.77 -40.38 27.66
C LEU A 1049 -8.11 -41.41 28.76
N ALA A 1050 -8.93 -41.00 29.73
CA ALA A 1050 -9.29 -41.77 30.92
C ALA A 1050 -9.84 -43.18 30.61
N GLU A 1051 -10.56 -43.37 29.50
CA GLU A 1051 -11.08 -44.70 29.14
C GLU A 1051 -9.99 -45.70 28.76
N ALA A 1052 -8.87 -45.24 28.18
CA ALA A 1052 -7.76 -46.12 27.80
C ALA A 1052 -7.05 -46.72 29.03
N TYR A 1053 -6.89 -45.93 30.09
CA TYR A 1053 -6.35 -46.40 31.39
C TYR A 1053 -7.28 -47.43 32.05
N ASN A 1054 -8.59 -47.16 32.08
CA ASN A 1054 -9.56 -48.07 32.67
C ASN A 1054 -9.58 -49.43 31.93
N LYS A 1055 -9.53 -49.41 30.60
CA LYS A 1055 -9.55 -50.63 29.77
C LYS A 1055 -8.24 -51.42 29.78
N GLU A 1056 -7.09 -50.75 29.89
CA GLU A 1056 -5.81 -51.45 30.08
C GLU A 1056 -5.81 -52.22 31.41
N GLY A 1057 -6.34 -51.62 32.49
CA GLY A 1057 -6.52 -52.28 33.79
C GLY A 1057 -7.38 -53.55 33.70
N PHE A 1058 -8.46 -53.54 32.93
CA PHE A 1058 -9.28 -54.74 32.67
C PHE A 1058 -8.52 -55.82 31.88
N SER A 1059 -7.72 -55.45 30.87
CA SER A 1059 -6.91 -56.40 30.10
C SER A 1059 -5.85 -57.13 30.97
N HIS A 1060 -5.45 -56.53 32.10
CA HIS A 1060 -4.54 -57.15 33.07
C HIS A 1060 -5.24 -58.16 33.99
N LEU A 1061 -6.54 -58.00 34.26
CA LEU A 1061 -7.32 -58.90 35.11
C LEU A 1061 -7.67 -60.22 34.40
N ASN A 1062 -7.93 -60.19 33.09
CA ASN A 1062 -8.25 -61.40 32.30
C ASN A 1062 -7.06 -62.35 32.05
N LEU A 1063 -5.81 -61.90 32.24
CA LEU A 1063 -4.62 -62.76 32.14
C LEU A 1063 -4.26 -63.52 33.43
N LYS A 1064 -4.91 -63.18 34.56
CA LYS A 1064 -4.67 -63.79 35.87
C LYS A 1064 -5.70 -64.87 36.26
N ASN A 1065 -6.74 -65.04 35.45
CA ASN A 1065 -7.63 -66.21 35.43
C ASN A 1065 -7.28 -67.07 34.22
#